data_AF-A0A928LQB2-F1
#
_entry.id   AF-A0A928LQB2-F1
#
_cell.length_a   1.000
_cell.length_b   1.000
_cell.length_c   1.000
_cell.angle_alpha   90.00
_cell.angle_beta   90.00
_cell.angle_gamma   90.00
#
_symmetry.space_group_name_H-M   'P 1'
#
loop_
_entity.id
_entity.type
_entity.pdbx_description
1 polymer ?
#
loop_
_entity_poly.entity_id
_entity_poly.type
_entity_poly.pdbx_seq_one_letter_code
_entity_poly.pdbx_strand_id
1 'polypeptide(L)'
;MVTDLMLREAAAEAERTLLSLLPENNGEKHTFSKQFEENMKKLIRRAKHPFRYHTLRAVAVVALVMLVFGVNLGLLFTNVNINPHPTDPTVTVSTDPTEHTKPTEASEPTEVTDATETPTEAPTVAPTETPTETPTETPTETPTENPTIAPTEDTDPTEPTTLPNEELTWTFDNGTLTISGNGKMPQYKIDEDLSWGDSTIRLRPPWYSVLQKIETVIIEDGVKSIGDGAFADCANLINVTIADSVTQIGIQAFKNCEKLESITLPNSVIRIGEQAFSSCQKLKSVTLSQHLGTISKKAFYSCSALTNITIPDSVTLISANAFTGCDALTQITIPDSITSIDTGAFSSCKALTSVTLSNNLTIISDNTFADCSALASITIPDSVIAIGEYAFQSCTALTQVSFSDTLYGIGNFAFKNCSSLKTLILPEGIKTINYAAFEDCTSLTSVTLPMSLQRIDMQAFSKCASLTTINIPETVNAIGDFAFYECTKLTDIRLPDGLTEIGYYAFGSCDSLTQITIPGSVEIFDNNAFTGCANLTQVRFAEGLTRIGKQAFSDCGALKDIFFPDTVTEIDAGAFANCSALTEVVIPDSVRTIGSATFGQCDSLKKVTLSKNLETLPSDVFVRCTALTEIEIPASVTDIHYLAFTGCTALKVLRLCGVPETFNSSAFLDCPLWHVMFAGSEEDRSKLNFEGVPALRDATWHYNCTGAEILDPENETCSICG
;
A
#
# COMPACT_ATOMS: atom_id res chain seq x y z
N MET A 1 8.07 -9.28 6.51
CA MET A 1 9.12 -9.93 5.71
C MET A 1 9.61 -8.99 4.62
N VAL A 2 8.73 -8.48 3.75
CA VAL A 2 9.04 -7.39 2.80
C VAL A 2 9.71 -6.17 3.48
N THR A 3 9.24 -5.78 4.66
CA THR A 3 9.86 -4.71 5.50
C THR A 3 11.27 -5.01 6.03
N ASP A 4 11.73 -6.27 6.01
CA ASP A 4 13.12 -6.67 6.28
C ASP A 4 13.94 -6.65 4.98
N LEU A 5 13.32 -6.82 3.81
CA LEU A 5 13.95 -6.68 2.49
C LEU A 5 14.24 -5.20 2.18
N MET A 6 13.23 -4.33 2.22
CA MET A 6 13.38 -2.89 1.96
C MET A 6 14.42 -2.22 2.87
N LEU A 7 14.48 -2.60 4.16
CA LEU A 7 15.46 -2.06 5.10
C LEU A 7 16.89 -2.53 4.80
N ARG A 8 17.07 -3.71 4.21
CA ARG A 8 18.37 -4.23 3.76
C ARG A 8 18.81 -3.58 2.44
N GLU A 9 17.89 -3.36 1.51
CA GLU A 9 18.17 -2.70 0.24
C GLU A 9 18.58 -1.24 0.46
N ALA A 10 17.84 -0.50 1.29
CA ALA A 10 18.21 0.87 1.68
C ALA A 10 19.58 0.91 2.39
N ALA A 11 19.89 -0.07 3.25
CA ALA A 11 21.19 -0.15 3.90
C ALA A 11 22.33 -0.52 2.93
N ALA A 12 22.09 -1.40 1.96
CA ALA A 12 23.07 -1.79 0.95
C ALA A 12 23.38 -0.65 -0.03
N GLU A 13 22.39 0.16 -0.40
CA GLU A 13 22.60 1.32 -1.27
C GLU A 13 23.32 2.46 -0.52
N ALA A 14 23.02 2.65 0.78
CA ALA A 14 23.80 3.53 1.65
C ALA A 14 25.27 3.07 1.79
N GLU A 15 25.52 1.76 1.91
CA GLU A 15 26.89 1.22 1.96
C GLU A 15 27.65 1.44 0.64
N ARG A 16 27.01 1.18 -0.52
CA ARG A 16 27.56 1.50 -1.86
C ARG A 16 27.92 2.98 -1.98
N THR A 17 27.03 3.86 -1.53
CA THR A 17 27.19 5.31 -1.62
C THR A 17 28.31 5.83 -0.70
N LEU A 18 28.51 5.24 0.49
CA LEU A 18 29.69 5.56 1.31
C LEU A 18 30.99 4.99 0.72
N LEU A 19 30.95 3.78 0.14
CA LEU A 19 32.14 3.14 -0.44
C LEU A 19 32.67 3.83 -1.70
N SER A 20 31.83 4.54 -2.46
CA SER A 20 32.27 5.38 -3.59
C SER A 20 32.89 6.71 -3.15
N LEU A 21 32.48 7.26 -2.00
CA LEU A 21 33.00 8.52 -1.45
C LEU A 21 34.32 8.39 -0.69
N LEU A 22 34.74 7.16 -0.34
CA LEU A 22 36.03 6.91 0.32
C LEU A 22 37.19 6.82 -0.70
N PRO A 23 38.39 7.36 -0.41
CA PRO A 23 39.56 7.24 -1.27
C PRO A 23 40.08 5.79 -1.38
N GLU A 24 40.88 5.50 -2.41
CA GLU A 24 41.22 4.13 -2.86
C GLU A 24 42.23 3.35 -1.97
N ASN A 25 42.37 3.70 -0.69
CA ASN A 25 43.27 2.99 0.21
C ASN A 25 42.61 1.68 0.72
N ASN A 26 42.90 0.58 0.02
CA ASN A 26 42.20 -0.72 0.15
C ASN A 26 42.11 -1.32 1.57
N GLY A 27 42.94 -0.90 2.52
CA GLY A 27 42.86 -1.36 3.92
C GLY A 27 41.68 -0.78 4.71
N GLU A 28 41.26 0.45 4.40
CA GLU A 28 40.26 1.17 5.21
C GLU A 28 38.84 0.81 4.78
N LYS A 29 38.54 0.80 3.47
CA LYS A 29 37.24 0.36 2.94
C LYS A 29 36.86 -1.04 3.44
N HIS A 30 37.83 -1.95 3.49
CA HIS A 30 37.60 -3.34 3.86
C HIS A 30 37.36 -3.53 5.37
N THR A 31 37.93 -2.65 6.20
CA THR A 31 37.66 -2.58 7.64
C THR A 31 36.30 -1.93 7.92
N PHE A 32 36.00 -0.82 7.24
CA PHE A 32 34.76 -0.07 7.38
C PHE A 32 33.52 -0.92 7.04
N SER A 33 33.50 -1.55 5.87
CA SER A 33 32.39 -2.43 5.44
C SER A 33 32.14 -3.56 6.44
N LYS A 34 33.19 -4.26 6.91
CA LYS A 34 33.04 -5.29 7.97
C LYS A 34 32.45 -4.74 9.27
N GLN A 35 32.85 -3.54 9.68
CA GLN A 35 32.36 -2.92 10.91
C GLN A 35 30.91 -2.43 10.78
N PHE A 36 30.53 -1.93 9.61
CA PHE A 36 29.16 -1.55 9.25
C PHE A 36 28.24 -2.79 9.21
N GLU A 37 28.66 -3.84 8.52
CA GLU A 37 27.93 -5.10 8.40
C GLU A 37 27.72 -5.78 9.77
N GLU A 38 28.76 -5.80 10.64
CA GLU A 38 28.67 -6.22 12.05
C GLU A 38 27.62 -5.43 12.84
N ASN A 39 27.58 -4.11 12.65
CA ASN A 39 26.65 -3.22 13.37
C ASN A 39 25.21 -3.39 12.87
N MET A 40 24.99 -3.50 11.56
CA MET A 40 23.68 -3.86 10.98
C MET A 40 23.21 -5.23 11.44
N LYS A 41 24.08 -6.25 11.46
CA LYS A 41 23.79 -7.59 12.01
C LYS A 41 23.46 -7.56 13.50
N LYS A 42 23.88 -6.55 14.27
CA LYS A 42 23.48 -6.35 15.69
C LYS A 42 22.15 -5.59 15.80
N LEU A 43 21.92 -4.59 14.95
CA LEU A 43 20.68 -3.80 14.91
C LEU A 43 19.47 -4.68 14.52
N ILE A 44 19.60 -5.45 13.43
CA ILE A 44 18.56 -6.39 12.95
C ILE A 44 18.27 -7.47 14.01
N ARG A 45 19.28 -7.94 14.76
CA ARG A 45 19.05 -8.89 15.88
C ARG A 45 18.27 -8.27 17.04
N ARG A 46 18.46 -6.99 17.34
CA ARG A 46 17.69 -6.27 18.38
C ARG A 46 16.24 -5.98 17.97
N ALA A 47 15.97 -5.83 16.68
CA ALA A 47 14.62 -5.58 16.14
C ALA A 47 13.67 -6.79 16.22
N LYS A 48 14.14 -8.00 16.54
CA LYS A 48 13.32 -9.23 16.59
C LYS A 48 12.60 -9.52 17.91
N HIS A 49 12.61 -8.60 18.88
CA HIS A 49 11.90 -8.81 20.17
C HIS A 49 10.42 -8.37 20.10
N PRO A 50 9.45 -9.16 20.63
CA PRO A 50 8.02 -8.98 20.29
C PRO A 50 7.30 -7.72 20.81
N PHE A 51 7.94 -6.86 21.61
CA PHE A 51 7.26 -5.85 22.43
C PHE A 51 7.66 -4.38 22.21
N ARG A 52 8.50 -4.06 21.21
CA ARG A 52 8.90 -2.66 20.89
C ARG A 52 9.02 -2.38 19.38
N TYR A 53 7.93 -2.65 18.65
CA TYR A 53 7.93 -2.65 17.17
C TYR A 53 7.95 -1.25 16.52
N HIS A 54 7.42 -0.22 17.19
CA HIS A 54 7.31 1.15 16.63
C HIS A 54 8.51 2.04 16.98
N THR A 55 8.88 2.15 18.25
CA THR A 55 9.95 3.07 18.70
C THR A 55 11.32 2.77 18.08
N LEU A 56 11.62 1.51 17.76
CA LEU A 56 12.87 1.14 17.10
C LEU A 56 12.92 1.56 15.62
N ARG A 57 11.78 1.76 14.92
CA ARG A 57 11.76 2.22 13.52
C ARG A 57 12.27 3.66 13.43
N ALA A 58 11.71 4.57 14.23
CA ALA A 58 12.14 5.96 14.29
C ALA A 58 13.63 6.07 14.66
N VAL A 59 14.09 5.33 15.68
CA VAL A 59 15.50 5.33 16.09
C VAL A 59 16.42 4.75 15.01
N ALA A 60 15.99 3.74 14.24
CA ALA A 60 16.79 3.19 13.13
C ALA A 60 16.92 4.20 11.96
N VAL A 61 15.82 4.88 11.58
CA VAL A 61 15.85 5.91 10.53
C VAL A 61 16.68 7.12 10.99
N VAL A 62 16.48 7.62 12.21
CA VAL A 62 17.26 8.73 12.78
C VAL A 62 18.74 8.36 12.90
N ALA A 63 19.09 7.11 13.25
CA ALA A 63 20.48 6.66 13.27
C ALA A 63 21.10 6.59 11.86
N LEU A 64 20.32 6.20 10.84
CA LEU A 64 20.76 6.21 9.45
C LEU A 64 21.02 7.66 8.97
N VAL A 65 20.11 8.59 9.27
CA VAL A 65 20.24 10.02 8.97
C VAL A 65 21.44 10.63 9.71
N MET A 66 21.61 10.36 11.00
CA MET A 66 22.78 10.85 11.76
C MET A 66 24.11 10.29 11.25
N LEU A 67 24.14 9.07 10.70
CA LEU A 67 25.33 8.52 10.04
C LEU A 67 25.65 9.25 8.73
N VAL A 68 24.64 9.61 7.94
CA VAL A 68 24.82 10.40 6.70
C VAL A 68 25.30 11.83 7.02
N PHE A 69 24.66 12.51 7.98
CA PHE A 69 25.05 13.89 8.35
C PHE A 69 26.39 13.96 9.12
N GLY A 70 26.73 12.95 9.93
CA GLY A 70 27.97 12.93 10.72
C GLY A 70 29.24 12.95 9.86
N VAL A 71 29.21 12.36 8.66
CA VAL A 71 30.34 12.35 7.72
C VAL A 71 30.58 13.74 7.12
N ASN A 72 29.52 14.50 6.79
CA ASN A 72 29.63 15.87 6.27
C ASN A 72 30.31 16.81 7.27
N LEU A 73 30.02 16.68 8.57
CA LEU A 73 30.65 17.52 9.58
C LEU A 73 32.15 17.19 9.78
N GLY A 74 32.53 15.92 9.68
CA GLY A 74 33.93 15.47 9.78
C GLY A 74 34.83 16.02 8.66
N LEU A 75 34.30 16.19 7.45
CA LEU A 75 35.04 16.73 6.30
C LEU A 75 35.29 18.24 6.42
N LEU A 76 34.41 18.99 7.11
CA LEU A 76 34.56 20.44 7.30
C LEU A 76 35.69 20.82 8.29
N PHE A 77 35.99 19.97 9.29
CA PHE A 77 36.97 20.29 10.33
C PHE A 77 38.44 19.97 9.98
N THR A 78 38.73 19.43 8.80
CA THR A 78 40.11 19.13 8.38
C THR A 78 40.82 20.27 7.63
N ASN A 79 40.08 21.31 7.20
CA ASN A 79 40.59 22.40 6.36
C ASN A 79 40.75 23.74 7.10
N VAL A 80 41.50 23.78 8.20
CA VAL A 80 41.87 25.03 8.89
C VAL A 80 43.35 25.04 9.33
N ASN A 81 44.24 25.54 8.43
CA ASN A 81 45.54 26.20 8.72
C ASN A 81 46.62 25.32 9.48
N ILE A 82 47.94 25.41 9.29
CA ILE A 82 48.86 26.54 9.01
C ILE A 82 50.05 26.07 8.14
N ASN A 83 50.56 26.95 7.28
CA ASN A 83 51.74 26.78 6.42
C ASN A 83 53.08 26.81 7.20
N PRO A 84 54.12 26.07 6.77
CA PRO A 84 55.33 26.80 6.37
C PRO A 84 56.06 26.29 5.09
N HIS A 85 56.54 27.28 4.33
CA HIS A 85 57.46 27.22 3.19
C HIS A 85 58.94 27.04 3.66
N PRO A 86 59.98 26.99 2.78
CA PRO A 86 59.99 26.75 1.32
C PRO A 86 61.06 25.74 0.83
N THR A 87 61.02 25.30 -0.44
CA THR A 87 62.24 25.19 -1.28
C THR A 87 61.95 25.21 -2.79
N ASP A 88 62.77 25.99 -3.48
CA ASP A 88 62.83 26.46 -4.89
C ASP A 88 63.24 25.35 -5.93
N PRO A 89 63.40 25.61 -7.25
CA PRO A 89 62.34 25.66 -8.26
C PRO A 89 62.64 24.93 -9.61
N THR A 90 61.65 24.89 -10.53
CA THR A 90 61.82 25.03 -12.01
C THR A 90 60.43 25.19 -12.65
N VAL A 91 60.03 26.35 -13.20
CA VAL A 91 60.36 26.90 -14.53
C VAL A 91 59.85 26.05 -15.71
N THR A 92 58.72 26.44 -16.28
CA THR A 92 58.59 26.77 -17.73
C THR A 92 57.33 27.62 -17.97
N VAL A 93 57.29 28.38 -19.07
CA VAL A 93 56.27 29.39 -19.36
C VAL A 93 55.77 29.26 -20.80
N SER A 94 54.45 29.30 -20.98
CA SER A 94 53.76 29.79 -22.18
C SER A 94 52.33 30.15 -21.74
N THR A 95 51.91 31.42 -21.59
CA THR A 95 51.56 32.41 -22.65
C THR A 95 50.75 31.81 -23.80
N ASP A 96 49.67 32.38 -24.36
CA ASP A 96 48.78 33.56 -24.21
C ASP A 96 48.07 33.66 -25.62
N PRO A 97 47.21 34.64 -26.00
CA PRO A 97 46.28 35.52 -25.28
C PRO A 97 44.82 35.45 -25.82
N THR A 98 44.03 36.48 -25.45
CA THR A 98 42.77 37.02 -26.03
C THR A 98 41.46 36.57 -25.33
N GLU A 99 40.77 37.43 -24.56
CA GLU A 99 40.04 38.70 -24.88
C GLU A 99 38.68 38.44 -25.57
N HIS A 100 37.55 39.13 -25.31
CA HIS A 100 37.15 40.23 -24.40
C HIS A 100 35.58 40.24 -24.31
N THR A 101 34.79 41.01 -23.53
CA THR A 101 34.95 42.18 -22.62
C THR A 101 33.98 42.09 -21.42
N LYS A 102 34.22 42.86 -20.34
CA LYS A 102 33.18 43.53 -19.50
C LYS A 102 33.59 45.02 -19.39
N PRO A 103 32.69 45.97 -19.06
CA PRO A 103 32.83 46.69 -17.76
C PRO A 103 31.46 47.14 -17.13
N THR A 104 31.25 47.10 -15.80
CA THR A 104 31.21 48.24 -14.81
C THR A 104 29.79 48.88 -14.64
N GLU A 105 29.37 49.59 -13.57
CA GLU A 105 29.97 49.97 -12.26
C GLU A 105 28.91 50.42 -11.21
N ALA A 106 29.30 50.54 -9.92
CA ALA A 106 28.86 51.52 -8.89
C ALA A 106 27.36 51.62 -8.43
N SER A 107 26.98 52.11 -7.23
CA SER A 107 27.69 52.47 -5.97
C SER A 107 26.74 52.58 -4.75
N GLU A 108 27.33 52.60 -3.54
CA GLU A 108 26.79 52.83 -2.17
C GLU A 108 26.71 54.36 -1.81
N PRO A 109 26.53 54.92 -0.55
CA PRO A 109 26.27 54.38 0.82
C PRO A 109 25.30 55.25 1.73
N THR A 110 25.49 55.20 3.08
CA THR A 110 25.00 56.10 4.22
C THR A 110 23.56 55.91 4.77
N GLU A 111 23.21 56.14 6.06
CA GLU A 111 23.82 56.77 7.29
C GLU A 111 23.38 55.98 8.60
N VAL A 112 24.18 55.75 9.67
CA VAL A 112 24.37 56.49 10.97
C VAL A 112 23.07 56.76 11.78
N THR A 113 22.83 56.42 13.08
CA THR A 113 23.48 56.68 14.42
C THR A 113 23.35 55.46 15.41
N ASP A 114 24.18 55.18 16.44
CA ASP A 114 24.53 55.89 17.73
C ASP A 114 23.35 55.97 18.76
N ALA A 115 23.43 55.73 20.10
CA ALA A 115 24.36 55.05 21.04
C ALA A 115 23.77 54.93 22.51
N THR A 116 24.61 54.58 23.52
CA THR A 116 24.54 54.73 25.01
C THR A 116 24.07 53.59 25.98
N GLU A 117 25.06 52.89 26.53
CA GLU A 117 25.42 52.62 27.96
C GLU A 117 24.42 52.23 29.11
N THR A 118 24.82 51.13 29.75
CA THR A 118 24.70 50.56 31.14
C THR A 118 24.88 51.48 32.38
N PRO A 119 24.87 51.02 33.67
CA PRO A 119 24.42 49.76 34.37
C PRO A 119 23.62 50.02 35.69
N THR A 120 23.45 49.04 36.62
CA THR A 120 23.91 49.07 38.06
C THR A 120 23.40 47.86 38.91
N GLU A 121 24.09 47.60 40.03
CA GLU A 121 24.25 46.42 40.93
C GLU A 121 23.04 45.89 41.77
N ALA A 122 23.32 44.86 42.62
CA ALA A 122 22.48 44.22 43.67
C ALA A 122 22.94 44.69 45.10
N PRO A 123 22.92 43.97 46.27
CA PRO A 123 22.51 42.58 46.66
C PRO A 123 21.80 42.45 48.06
N THR A 124 21.85 41.26 48.70
CA THR A 124 21.74 40.95 50.18
C THR A 124 20.37 41.07 50.92
N VAL A 125 20.03 40.35 52.02
CA VAL A 125 20.42 39.05 52.65
C VAL A 125 19.33 38.59 53.68
N ALA A 126 19.35 37.33 54.17
CA ALA A 126 18.42 36.77 55.21
C ALA A 126 18.85 37.10 56.68
N PRO A 127 18.22 36.63 57.79
CA PRO A 127 18.00 35.22 58.21
C PRO A 127 16.53 34.98 58.74
N THR A 128 16.09 34.20 59.75
CA THR A 128 16.71 33.43 60.88
C THR A 128 15.77 32.37 61.52
N GLU A 129 16.36 31.27 62.02
CA GLU A 129 16.05 30.48 63.25
C GLU A 129 14.77 29.61 63.48
N THR A 130 14.97 28.64 64.37
CA THR A 130 14.16 27.47 64.85
C THR A 130 13.94 27.61 66.39
N PRO A 131 13.55 26.63 67.28
CA PRO A 131 13.41 25.16 67.17
C PRO A 131 12.26 24.47 67.98
N THR A 132 12.34 23.13 68.13
CA THR A 132 11.74 22.26 69.18
C THR A 132 10.20 22.05 69.17
N GLU A 133 9.61 20.96 69.68
CA GLU A 133 10.12 19.81 70.46
C GLU A 133 9.35 18.48 70.19
N THR A 134 9.67 17.37 70.88
CA THR A 134 8.95 16.08 70.79
C THR A 134 9.02 15.31 72.12
N PRO A 135 7.88 14.76 72.62
CA PRO A 135 7.79 13.31 72.89
C PRO A 135 6.42 12.73 72.43
N THR A 136 6.32 11.52 71.84
CA THR A 136 6.47 10.17 72.44
C THR A 136 5.34 9.78 73.41
N GLU A 137 4.39 8.93 72.99
CA GLU A 137 4.09 7.61 73.61
C GLU A 137 2.91 6.85 72.93
N THR A 138 3.02 5.52 72.92
CA THR A 138 1.99 4.48 72.65
C THR A 138 2.17 3.41 73.74
N PRO A 139 1.18 2.57 74.13
CA PRO A 139 0.16 1.89 73.33
C PRO A 139 -1.29 2.08 73.90
N THR A 140 -2.39 1.38 73.57
CA THR A 140 -2.62 -0.09 73.52
C THR A 140 -4.01 -0.45 72.94
N GLU A 141 -4.08 -1.57 72.21
CA GLU A 141 -5.20 -2.49 71.90
C GLU A 141 -6.64 -1.99 71.55
N THR A 142 -7.07 -2.43 70.36
CA THR A 142 -8.45 -2.73 69.89
C THR A 142 -9.14 -3.85 70.73
N PRO A 143 -10.47 -4.11 70.68
CA PRO A 143 -11.35 -3.95 69.50
C PRO A 143 -12.83 -3.59 69.74
N THR A 144 -13.62 -3.59 68.65
CA THR A 144 -15.11 -3.61 68.56
C THR A 144 -15.86 -2.38 69.09
N GLU A 145 -17.02 -1.97 68.56
CA GLU A 145 -17.94 -2.59 67.57
C GLU A 145 -18.19 -1.72 66.32
N ASN A 146 -18.88 -2.27 65.32
CA ASN A 146 -19.35 -1.58 64.12
C ASN A 146 -20.86 -1.29 64.20
N PRO A 147 -21.30 -0.03 64.35
CA PRO A 147 -22.69 0.36 64.19
C PRO A 147 -22.98 0.74 62.73
N THR A 148 -23.62 -0.18 62.00
CA THR A 148 -24.13 0.03 60.63
C THR A 148 -24.96 1.31 60.51
N ILE A 149 -24.44 2.32 59.81
CA ILE A 149 -25.22 3.49 59.41
C ILE A 149 -26.12 3.06 58.24
N ALA A 150 -27.45 3.15 58.44
CA ALA A 150 -28.44 2.95 57.39
C ALA A 150 -28.43 4.13 56.41
N PRO A 151 -28.78 3.94 55.13
CA PRO A 151 -28.72 5.02 54.14
C PRO A 151 -29.70 6.14 54.51
N THR A 152 -29.15 7.32 54.78
CA THR A 152 -29.90 8.58 54.86
C THR A 152 -30.33 9.03 53.46
N GLU A 153 -31.39 9.84 53.40
CA GLU A 153 -32.07 10.22 52.15
C GLU A 153 -31.17 11.01 51.18
N ASP A 154 -31.51 10.95 49.88
CA ASP A 154 -30.84 11.65 48.77
C ASP A 154 -30.74 13.16 49.01
N THR A 155 -29.64 13.57 49.63
CA THR A 155 -29.15 14.94 49.66
C THR A 155 -27.86 14.97 48.87
N ASP A 156 -27.93 15.47 47.64
CA ASP A 156 -26.76 15.77 46.81
C ASP A 156 -25.81 16.68 47.62
N PRO A 157 -24.48 16.40 47.67
CA PRO A 157 -23.59 17.00 48.65
C PRO A 157 -23.26 18.47 48.32
N THR A 158 -24.07 19.36 48.92
CA THR A 158 -23.91 20.82 48.87
C THR A 158 -22.82 21.34 49.80
N GLU A 159 -22.40 20.57 50.82
CA GLU A 159 -21.28 20.91 51.70
C GLU A 159 -19.94 20.34 51.18
N PRO A 160 -18.81 21.07 51.31
CA PRO A 160 -17.51 20.64 50.75
C PRO A 160 -17.00 19.31 51.31
N THR A 161 -16.94 18.29 50.44
CA THR A 161 -16.45 16.96 50.78
C THR A 161 -15.00 16.81 50.33
N THR A 162 -14.11 16.31 51.21
CA THR A 162 -12.68 16.12 50.89
C THR A 162 -12.44 14.98 49.90
N LEU A 163 -11.50 15.18 48.98
CA LEU A 163 -11.00 14.15 48.07
C LEU A 163 -9.96 13.23 48.77
N PRO A 164 -9.69 12.01 48.26
CA PRO A 164 -8.73 11.06 48.85
C PRO A 164 -7.26 11.50 48.96
N ASN A 165 -6.92 12.71 48.51
CA ASN A 165 -5.60 13.34 48.68
C ASN A 165 -5.57 14.36 49.83
N GLU A 166 -6.71 14.70 50.44
CA GLU A 166 -6.90 15.73 51.48
C GLU A 166 -6.54 17.18 51.06
N GLU A 167 -5.82 17.40 49.93
CA GLU A 167 -5.49 18.72 49.37
C GLU A 167 -6.68 19.45 48.70
N LEU A 168 -7.73 18.71 48.32
CA LEU A 168 -8.84 19.18 47.49
C LEU A 168 -10.21 18.83 48.10
N THR A 169 -11.23 19.63 47.77
CA THR A 169 -12.63 19.39 48.09
C THR A 169 -13.50 19.42 46.83
N TRP A 170 -14.73 18.88 46.94
CA TRP A 170 -15.75 18.99 45.92
C TRP A 170 -17.13 19.27 46.52
N THR A 171 -18.00 19.92 45.73
CA THR A 171 -19.43 20.09 46.00
C THR A 171 -20.24 19.78 44.74
N PHE A 172 -21.48 19.35 44.91
CA PHE A 172 -22.43 19.19 43.81
C PHE A 172 -23.76 19.86 44.16
N ASP A 173 -24.09 20.96 43.47
CA ASP A 173 -25.35 21.69 43.62
C ASP A 173 -25.99 21.93 42.25
N ASN A 174 -27.29 21.64 42.13
CA ASN A 174 -28.15 21.90 40.97
C ASN A 174 -27.47 21.65 39.60
N GLY A 175 -26.85 20.48 39.41
CA GLY A 175 -26.19 20.08 38.16
C GLY A 175 -24.75 20.58 37.98
N THR A 176 -24.23 21.37 38.92
CA THR A 176 -22.86 21.92 38.91
C THR A 176 -21.97 21.18 39.89
N LEU A 177 -20.90 20.56 39.39
CA LEU A 177 -19.81 19.99 40.17
C LEU A 177 -18.66 21.00 40.27
N THR A 178 -18.34 21.44 41.48
CA THR A 178 -17.20 22.34 41.73
C THR A 178 -16.07 21.57 42.43
N ILE A 179 -14.83 21.77 41.96
CA ILE A 179 -13.60 21.22 42.56
C ILE A 179 -12.72 22.38 43.03
N SER A 180 -12.38 22.36 44.32
CA SER A 180 -11.70 23.45 45.02
C SER A 180 -10.46 22.95 45.78
N GLY A 181 -9.57 23.87 46.18
CA GLY A 181 -8.38 23.56 46.99
C GLY A 181 -7.07 23.64 46.20
N ASN A 182 -5.95 23.29 46.85
CA ASN A 182 -4.61 23.50 46.30
C ASN A 182 -3.82 22.19 46.24
N GLY A 183 -4.00 21.43 45.16
CA GLY A 183 -3.46 20.07 45.03
C GLY A 183 -3.63 19.46 43.64
N LYS A 184 -3.22 18.20 43.49
CA LYS A 184 -3.43 17.42 42.25
C LYS A 184 -4.62 16.50 42.41
N MET A 185 -5.56 16.52 41.45
CA MET A 185 -6.67 15.59 41.48
C MET A 185 -6.17 14.12 41.47
N PRO A 186 -6.75 13.22 42.29
CA PRO A 186 -6.47 11.79 42.23
C PRO A 186 -6.70 11.21 40.83
N GLN A 187 -6.00 10.12 40.52
CA GLN A 187 -6.19 9.38 39.26
C GLN A 187 -7.20 8.26 39.50
N TYR A 188 -8.22 8.14 38.64
CA TYR A 188 -9.30 7.16 38.80
C TYR A 188 -9.13 5.99 37.84
N LYS A 189 -9.58 4.79 38.24
CA LYS A 189 -9.43 3.60 37.39
C LYS A 189 -10.45 3.64 36.25
N ILE A 190 -9.91 3.63 35.03
CA ILE A 190 -10.63 3.45 33.77
C ILE A 190 -11.04 1.97 33.62
N ASP A 191 -12.32 1.71 33.36
CA ASP A 191 -12.90 0.35 33.26
C ASP A 191 -12.57 -0.38 31.91
N GLU A 192 -11.50 0.01 31.19
CA GLU A 192 -11.06 -0.65 29.93
C GLU A 192 -10.25 -1.95 30.14
N ASP A 193 -9.85 -2.29 31.37
CA ASP A 193 -9.18 -3.56 31.68
C ASP A 193 -10.01 -4.43 32.65
N LEU A 194 -10.83 -5.29 32.05
CA LEU A 194 -11.53 -6.40 32.69
C LEU A 194 -10.81 -7.75 32.50
N SER A 195 -9.48 -7.75 32.33
CA SER A 195 -8.69 -8.98 32.44
C SER A 195 -8.54 -9.41 33.91
N TRP A 196 -9.50 -10.23 34.35
CA TRP A 196 -9.49 -11.11 35.52
C TRP A 196 -8.54 -10.78 36.70
N GLY A 197 -9.10 -10.15 37.74
CA GLY A 197 -8.89 -10.69 39.09
C GLY A 197 -7.94 -9.97 40.04
N ASP A 198 -8.07 -8.65 40.22
CA ASP A 198 -7.81 -8.03 41.53
C ASP A 198 -9.06 -7.26 42.00
N SER A 199 -9.44 -7.46 43.26
CA SER A 199 -10.60 -6.84 43.91
C SER A 199 -10.21 -5.72 44.89
N THR A 200 -8.92 -5.40 45.04
CA THR A 200 -8.43 -4.38 45.96
C THR A 200 -8.61 -2.96 45.40
N ILE A 201 -9.61 -2.26 45.95
CA ILE A 201 -9.84 -0.80 45.84
C ILE A 201 -10.11 -0.27 44.41
N ARG A 202 -11.40 -0.20 44.04
CA ARG A 202 -11.87 0.51 42.84
C ARG A 202 -11.97 2.02 43.09
N LEU A 203 -10.90 2.76 42.80
CA LEU A 203 -10.92 4.23 42.83
C LEU A 203 -11.74 4.80 41.65
N ARG A 204 -13.04 4.96 41.88
CA ARG A 204 -13.95 5.79 41.06
C ARG A 204 -13.93 7.23 41.58
N PRO A 205 -14.29 8.25 40.76
CA PRO A 205 -14.45 9.61 41.25
C PRO A 205 -15.52 9.70 42.36
N PRO A 206 -15.36 10.55 43.39
CA PRO A 206 -16.35 10.69 44.47
C PRO A 206 -17.77 11.01 43.98
N TRP A 207 -17.88 11.80 42.92
CA TRP A 207 -19.14 12.17 42.26
C TRP A 207 -19.72 11.08 41.34
N TYR A 208 -19.23 9.84 41.37
CA TYR A 208 -19.72 8.75 40.50
C TYR A 208 -21.24 8.50 40.64
N SER A 209 -21.82 8.70 41.83
CA SER A 209 -23.27 8.57 42.07
C SER A 209 -24.11 9.64 41.34
N VAL A 210 -23.55 10.85 41.19
CA VAL A 210 -24.21 12.00 40.55
C VAL A 210 -23.74 12.22 39.11
N LEU A 211 -22.89 11.34 38.57
CA LEU A 211 -22.19 11.48 37.29
C LEU A 211 -23.11 11.72 36.09
N GLN A 212 -24.33 11.18 36.12
CA GLN A 212 -25.37 11.43 35.10
C GLN A 212 -26.26 12.66 35.38
N LYS A 213 -26.09 13.33 36.53
CA LYS A 213 -26.72 14.63 36.86
C LYS A 213 -25.82 15.83 36.53
N ILE A 214 -24.53 15.62 36.24
CA ILE A 214 -23.57 16.72 36.00
C ILE A 214 -23.84 17.36 34.63
N GLU A 215 -24.14 18.65 34.63
CA GLU A 215 -24.28 19.52 33.44
C GLU A 215 -23.16 20.57 33.35
N THR A 216 -22.55 20.95 34.47
CA THR A 216 -21.43 21.90 34.53
C THR A 216 -20.32 21.41 35.46
N VAL A 217 -19.06 21.58 35.06
CA VAL A 217 -17.86 21.37 35.90
C VAL A 217 -17.10 22.68 36.07
N ILE A 218 -16.73 23.00 37.31
CA ILE A 218 -15.89 24.15 37.66
C ILE A 218 -14.65 23.64 38.39
N ILE A 219 -13.47 23.91 37.82
CA ILE A 219 -12.18 23.64 38.45
C ILE A 219 -11.58 24.98 38.88
N GLU A 220 -11.56 25.25 40.19
CA GLU A 220 -11.13 26.53 40.76
C GLU A 220 -9.60 26.69 40.81
N ASP A 221 -9.15 27.91 41.10
CA ASP A 221 -7.73 28.18 41.29
C ASP A 221 -7.18 27.43 42.52
N GLY A 222 -5.92 27.01 42.41
CA GLY A 222 -5.28 26.07 43.31
C GLY A 222 -5.15 24.66 42.72
N VAL A 223 -6.11 24.18 41.93
CA VAL A 223 -6.07 22.82 41.36
C VAL A 223 -4.96 22.72 40.29
N LYS A 224 -4.03 21.77 40.45
CA LYS A 224 -2.80 21.68 39.62
C LYS A 224 -2.91 20.75 38.40
N SER A 225 -3.86 19.82 38.41
CA SER A 225 -4.10 18.87 37.32
C SER A 225 -5.47 18.19 37.47
N ILE A 226 -6.14 17.93 36.36
CA ILE A 226 -7.33 17.05 36.30
C ILE A 226 -6.86 15.60 36.18
N GLY A 227 -7.50 14.70 36.92
CA GLY A 227 -7.09 13.29 37.01
C GLY A 227 -7.56 12.43 35.84
N ASP A 228 -6.86 11.32 35.63
CA ASP A 228 -7.27 10.25 34.72
C ASP A 228 -8.70 9.79 35.08
N GLY A 229 -9.58 9.69 34.07
CA GLY A 229 -10.99 9.26 34.23
C GLY A 229 -11.92 10.19 35.02
N ALA A 230 -11.49 11.39 35.43
CA ALA A 230 -12.22 12.24 36.37
C ALA A 230 -13.68 12.56 36.00
N PHE A 231 -13.94 12.91 34.75
CA PHE A 231 -15.27 13.23 34.21
C PHE A 231 -15.63 12.31 33.03
N ALA A 232 -15.04 11.11 33.00
CA ALA A 232 -15.43 10.08 32.04
C ALA A 232 -16.92 9.72 32.19
N ASP A 233 -17.57 9.45 31.07
CA ASP A 233 -18.99 9.08 30.97
C ASP A 233 -19.99 10.13 31.50
N CYS A 234 -19.54 11.36 31.79
CA CYS A 234 -20.40 12.51 32.12
C CYS A 234 -21.17 12.98 30.87
N ALA A 235 -22.05 12.14 30.34
CA ALA A 235 -22.77 12.33 29.09
C ALA A 235 -23.66 13.59 29.06
N ASN A 236 -24.09 14.06 30.24
CA ASN A 236 -24.89 15.27 30.38
C ASN A 236 -24.07 16.58 30.51
N LEU A 237 -22.75 16.51 30.57
CA LEU A 237 -21.86 17.67 30.72
C LEU A 237 -21.94 18.60 29.51
N ILE A 238 -22.26 19.87 29.74
CA ILE A 238 -22.37 20.94 28.72
C ILE A 238 -21.24 21.96 28.88
N ASN A 239 -20.94 22.38 30.11
CA ASN A 239 -19.98 23.47 30.40
C ASN A 239 -18.80 22.98 31.24
N VAL A 240 -17.58 23.42 30.91
CA VAL A 240 -16.38 23.16 31.72
C VAL A 240 -15.59 24.46 31.88
N THR A 241 -15.34 24.86 33.13
CA THR A 241 -14.45 25.97 33.49
C THR A 241 -13.18 25.43 34.12
N ILE A 242 -12.00 25.87 33.65
CA ILE A 242 -10.70 25.40 34.13
C ILE A 242 -9.84 26.62 34.48
N ALA A 243 -9.42 26.75 35.74
CA ALA A 243 -8.54 27.82 36.20
C ALA A 243 -7.08 27.67 35.70
N ASP A 244 -6.37 28.80 35.61
CA ASP A 244 -4.99 28.88 35.10
C ASP A 244 -3.94 28.12 35.93
N SER A 245 -4.28 27.58 37.11
CA SER A 245 -3.38 26.69 37.86
C SER A 245 -3.29 25.26 37.32
N VAL A 246 -4.21 24.85 36.43
CA VAL A 246 -4.28 23.48 35.90
C VAL A 246 -3.26 23.25 34.79
N THR A 247 -2.25 22.42 35.06
CA THR A 247 -1.12 22.17 34.13
C THR A 247 -1.26 20.92 33.26
N GLN A 248 -2.19 20.02 33.59
CA GLN A 248 -2.38 18.74 32.90
C GLN A 248 -3.85 18.30 32.94
N ILE A 249 -4.31 17.75 31.81
CA ILE A 249 -5.56 17.00 31.67
C ILE A 249 -5.23 15.49 31.61
N GLY A 250 -5.89 14.68 32.45
CA GLY A 250 -5.66 13.24 32.54
C GLY A 250 -6.09 12.41 31.31
N ILE A 251 -5.68 11.15 31.30
CA ILE A 251 -6.11 10.10 30.37
C ILE A 251 -7.62 9.89 30.54
N GLN A 252 -8.37 9.92 29.44
CA GLN A 252 -9.84 9.77 29.42
C GLN A 252 -10.62 10.74 30.32
N ALA A 253 -10.01 11.87 30.73
CA ALA A 253 -10.57 12.77 31.74
C ALA A 253 -11.96 13.35 31.42
N PHE A 254 -12.32 13.47 30.14
CA PHE A 254 -13.63 13.90 29.63
C PHE A 254 -14.17 12.94 28.55
N LYS A 255 -13.76 11.66 28.58
CA LYS A 255 -14.22 10.66 27.60
C LYS A 255 -15.74 10.49 27.69
N ASN A 256 -16.41 10.32 26.56
CA ASN A 256 -17.86 10.14 26.45
C ASN A 256 -18.69 11.30 27.07
N CYS A 257 -18.15 12.53 27.16
CA CYS A 257 -18.93 13.74 27.47
C CYS A 257 -19.78 14.16 26.25
N GLU A 258 -20.84 13.41 25.95
CA GLU A 258 -21.60 13.51 24.70
C GLU A 258 -22.29 14.86 24.46
N LYS A 259 -22.62 15.62 25.51
CA LYS A 259 -23.23 16.97 25.41
C LYS A 259 -22.23 18.13 25.34
N LEU A 260 -20.93 17.91 25.54
CA LEU A 260 -19.93 18.99 25.63
C LEU A 260 -19.74 19.62 24.25
N GLU A 261 -20.16 20.89 24.07
CA GLU A 261 -20.12 21.54 22.75
C GLU A 261 -18.83 22.32 22.47
N SER A 262 -18.12 22.76 23.52
CA SER A 262 -16.87 23.52 23.42
C SER A 262 -16.04 23.40 24.70
N ILE A 263 -14.72 23.43 24.59
CA ILE A 263 -13.82 23.59 25.75
C ILE A 263 -12.67 24.54 25.43
N THR A 264 -12.29 25.35 26.42
CA THR A 264 -11.08 26.19 26.38
C THR A 264 -10.11 25.70 27.44
N LEU A 265 -8.89 25.36 27.03
CA LEU A 265 -7.81 24.97 27.93
C LEU A 265 -6.95 26.20 28.25
N PRO A 266 -6.66 26.51 29.53
CA PRO A 266 -5.77 27.61 29.88
C PRO A 266 -4.34 27.34 29.39
N ASN A 267 -3.57 28.40 29.13
CA ASN A 267 -2.21 28.31 28.55
C ASN A 267 -1.19 27.62 29.47
N SER A 268 -1.52 27.39 30.74
CA SER A 268 -0.75 26.57 31.67
C SER A 268 -0.85 25.07 31.39
N VAL A 269 -1.87 24.60 30.65
CA VAL A 269 -2.00 23.19 30.24
C VAL A 269 -0.88 22.84 29.26
N ILE A 270 0.11 22.09 29.72
CA ILE A 270 1.22 21.60 28.89
C ILE A 270 0.99 20.17 28.37
N ARG A 271 -0.03 19.47 28.89
CA ARG A 271 -0.30 18.04 28.62
C ARG A 271 -1.80 17.71 28.57
N ILE A 272 -2.19 16.93 27.58
CA ILE A 272 -3.48 16.26 27.45
C ILE A 272 -3.24 14.75 27.40
N GLY A 273 -3.96 13.95 28.19
CA GLY A 273 -3.81 12.50 28.23
C GLY A 273 -4.30 11.76 26.98
N GLU A 274 -3.99 10.46 26.89
CA GLU A 274 -4.61 9.60 25.86
C GLU A 274 -6.15 9.60 26.02
N GLN A 275 -6.88 9.62 24.90
CA GLN A 275 -8.35 9.57 24.86
C GLN A 275 -9.06 10.67 25.68
N ALA A 276 -8.38 11.76 26.07
CA ALA A 276 -8.91 12.73 27.03
C ALA A 276 -10.29 13.31 26.69
N PHE A 277 -10.59 13.55 25.41
CA PHE A 277 -11.89 14.00 24.90
C PHE A 277 -12.50 12.98 23.91
N SER A 278 -12.11 11.71 24.00
CA SER A 278 -12.63 10.66 23.12
C SER A 278 -14.15 10.57 23.23
N SER A 279 -14.82 10.48 22.09
CA SER A 279 -16.28 10.38 21.95
C SER A 279 -17.06 11.58 22.51
N CYS A 280 -16.46 12.77 22.64
CA CYS A 280 -17.22 14.01 22.84
C CYS A 280 -17.96 14.37 21.53
N GLN A 281 -19.03 13.64 21.20
CA GLN A 281 -19.66 13.68 19.87
C GLN A 281 -20.17 15.06 19.45
N LYS A 282 -20.58 15.92 20.41
CA LYS A 282 -21.02 17.29 20.15
C LYS A 282 -19.92 18.36 20.20
N LEU A 283 -18.67 18.00 20.44
CA LEU A 283 -17.56 18.96 20.62
C LEU A 283 -17.23 19.65 19.30
N LYS A 284 -17.75 20.88 19.10
CA LYS A 284 -17.65 21.66 17.84
C LYS A 284 -16.34 22.43 17.70
N SER A 285 -15.71 22.76 18.83
CA SER A 285 -14.54 23.63 18.94
C SER A 285 -13.71 23.33 20.19
N VAL A 286 -12.39 23.49 20.07
CA VAL A 286 -11.43 23.29 21.17
C VAL A 286 -10.37 24.38 21.10
N THR A 287 -10.24 25.19 22.15
CA THR A 287 -9.12 26.13 22.29
C THR A 287 -7.96 25.41 22.97
N LEU A 288 -6.89 25.14 22.22
CA LEU A 288 -5.67 24.51 22.74
C LEU A 288 -4.72 25.55 23.36
N SER A 289 -4.07 25.14 24.46
CA SER A 289 -2.99 25.89 25.11
C SER A 289 -1.81 26.10 24.16
N GLN A 290 -1.27 27.32 24.14
CA GLN A 290 -0.09 27.68 23.34
C GLN A 290 1.24 27.08 23.87
N HIS A 291 1.18 26.24 24.90
CA HIS A 291 2.33 25.52 25.47
C HIS A 291 2.13 23.98 25.46
N LEU A 292 1.14 23.48 24.71
CA LEU A 292 0.89 22.05 24.54
C LEU A 292 1.97 21.41 23.65
N GLY A 293 2.74 20.46 24.18
CA GLY A 293 3.85 19.82 23.45
C GLY A 293 3.47 18.70 22.47
N THR A 294 2.29 18.08 22.64
CA THR A 294 1.86 16.88 21.88
C THR A 294 0.35 16.76 21.90
N ILE A 295 -0.25 16.36 20.78
CA ILE A 295 -1.65 15.92 20.71
C ILE A 295 -1.65 14.40 20.88
N SER A 296 -2.05 13.94 22.07
CA SER A 296 -1.94 12.54 22.50
C SER A 296 -2.82 11.56 21.71
N LYS A 297 -2.48 10.27 21.81
CA LYS A 297 -3.16 9.15 21.17
C LYS A 297 -4.66 9.23 21.44
N LYS A 298 -5.49 9.16 20.38
CA LYS A 298 -6.95 9.28 20.44
C LYS A 298 -7.52 10.51 21.17
N ALA A 299 -6.77 11.61 21.36
CA ALA A 299 -7.18 12.73 22.21
C ALA A 299 -8.58 13.30 21.88
N PHE A 300 -8.95 13.36 20.59
CA PHE A 300 -10.24 13.81 20.06
C PHE A 300 -10.91 12.74 19.16
N TYR A 301 -10.61 11.46 19.42
CA TYR A 301 -11.17 10.32 18.68
C TYR A 301 -12.71 10.34 18.73
N SER A 302 -13.38 10.22 17.59
CA SER A 302 -14.84 10.31 17.45
C SER A 302 -15.48 11.60 17.98
N CYS A 303 -14.76 12.73 18.01
CA CYS A 303 -15.35 14.06 18.15
C CYS A 303 -16.03 14.47 16.83
N SER A 304 -17.12 13.78 16.48
CA SER A 304 -17.73 13.84 15.13
C SER A 304 -18.25 15.23 14.73
N ALA A 305 -18.64 16.08 15.68
CA ALA A 305 -19.03 17.47 15.42
C ALA A 305 -17.86 18.49 15.33
N LEU A 306 -16.60 18.08 15.53
CA LEU A 306 -15.46 19.01 15.56
C LEU A 306 -15.21 19.64 14.19
N THR A 307 -15.61 20.90 14.04
CA THR A 307 -15.62 21.59 12.72
C THR A 307 -14.25 22.13 12.30
N ASN A 308 -13.44 22.52 13.30
CA ASN A 308 -12.14 23.14 13.16
C ASN A 308 -11.33 22.95 14.45
N ILE A 309 -10.00 22.93 14.34
CA ILE A 309 -9.08 23.05 15.47
C ILE A 309 -7.81 23.76 14.99
N THR A 310 -7.27 24.68 15.81
CA THR A 310 -5.97 25.31 15.56
C THR A 310 -4.91 24.56 16.35
N ILE A 311 -3.89 24.03 15.67
CA ILE A 311 -2.76 23.35 16.31
C ILE A 311 -1.69 24.40 16.65
N PRO A 312 -1.28 24.57 17.91
CA PRO A 312 -0.24 25.52 18.29
C PRO A 312 1.17 25.09 17.85
N ASP A 313 2.04 26.06 17.56
CA ASP A 313 3.44 25.85 17.16
C ASP A 313 4.32 25.19 18.25
N SER A 314 3.80 25.00 19.46
CA SER A 314 4.45 24.21 20.52
C SER A 314 4.29 22.70 20.33
N VAL A 315 3.34 22.25 19.49
CA VAL A 315 3.07 20.83 19.23
C VAL A 315 4.12 20.28 18.27
N THR A 316 4.80 19.20 18.67
CA THR A 316 5.84 18.54 17.82
C THR A 316 5.39 17.19 17.25
N LEU A 317 4.28 16.64 17.76
CA LEU A 317 3.77 15.31 17.43
C LEU A 317 2.23 15.29 17.48
N ILE A 318 1.63 14.69 16.46
CA ILE A 318 0.24 14.22 16.49
C ILE A 318 0.27 12.69 16.60
N SER A 319 -0.13 12.17 17.75
CA SER A 319 -0.08 10.75 18.06
C SER A 319 -1.22 9.95 17.40
N ALA A 320 -1.06 8.62 17.39
CA ALA A 320 -1.93 7.73 16.62
C ALA A 320 -3.43 7.94 16.91
N ASN A 321 -4.22 7.99 15.84
CA ASN A 321 -5.68 8.15 15.86
C ASN A 321 -6.20 9.43 16.59
N ALA A 322 -5.39 10.49 16.71
CA ALA A 322 -5.73 11.70 17.48
C ALA A 322 -7.10 12.34 17.13
N PHE A 323 -7.45 12.41 15.84
CA PHE A 323 -8.67 13.02 15.30
C PHE A 323 -9.51 12.04 14.47
N THR A 324 -9.29 10.73 14.63
CA THR A 324 -10.03 9.71 13.84
C THR A 324 -11.53 9.86 14.05
N GLY A 325 -12.31 9.94 12.97
CA GLY A 325 -13.77 10.11 13.05
C GLY A 325 -14.22 11.50 13.49
N CYS A 326 -13.39 12.54 13.38
CA CYS A 326 -13.84 13.94 13.38
C CYS A 326 -14.59 14.25 12.06
N ASP A 327 -15.76 13.64 11.89
CA ASP A 327 -16.53 13.63 10.63
C ASP A 327 -16.81 15.03 10.07
N ALA A 328 -16.98 16.05 10.92
CA ALA A 328 -17.26 17.43 10.53
C ALA A 328 -16.00 18.31 10.32
N LEU A 329 -14.78 17.79 10.51
CA LEU A 329 -13.55 18.58 10.39
C LEU A 329 -13.32 18.97 8.92
N THR A 330 -13.47 20.25 8.60
CA THR A 330 -13.50 20.73 7.21
C THR A 330 -12.13 21.00 6.60
N GLN A 331 -11.17 21.42 7.42
CA GLN A 331 -9.81 21.78 7.04
C GLN A 331 -8.85 21.57 8.22
N ILE A 332 -7.56 21.31 7.94
CA ILE A 332 -6.50 21.32 8.95
C ILE A 332 -5.21 21.94 8.39
N THR A 333 -4.48 22.64 9.25
CA THR A 333 -3.10 23.08 8.99
C THR A 333 -2.19 22.42 10.03
N ILE A 334 -1.16 21.74 9.55
CA ILE A 334 -0.13 21.10 10.37
C ILE A 334 1.06 22.08 10.44
N PRO A 335 1.32 22.76 11.56
CA PRO A 335 2.45 23.69 11.68
C PRO A 335 3.80 22.97 11.51
N ASP A 336 4.79 23.70 10.99
CA ASP A 336 6.15 23.20 10.72
C ASP A 336 6.91 22.74 11.98
N SER A 337 6.40 23.02 13.18
CA SER A 337 6.85 22.44 14.44
C SER A 337 6.68 20.91 14.51
N ILE A 338 5.75 20.36 13.72
CA ILE A 338 5.44 18.92 13.70
C ILE A 338 6.36 18.20 12.72
N THR A 339 7.14 17.26 13.25
CA THR A 339 8.02 16.38 12.46
C THR A 339 7.44 14.98 12.24
N SER A 340 6.32 14.64 12.90
CA SER A 340 5.68 13.33 12.81
C SER A 340 4.16 13.40 13.00
N ILE A 341 3.44 12.70 12.12
CA ILE A 341 2.02 12.38 12.26
C ILE A 341 1.90 10.85 12.28
N ASP A 342 1.40 10.29 13.36
CA ASP A 342 1.30 8.84 13.55
C ASP A 342 0.12 8.21 12.76
N THR A 343 0.09 6.87 12.75
CA THR A 343 -0.95 6.03 12.13
C THR A 343 -2.38 6.51 12.42
N GLY A 344 -3.18 6.64 11.36
CA GLY A 344 -4.62 6.91 11.43
C GLY A 344 -5.02 8.30 11.97
N ALA A 345 -4.08 9.22 12.18
CA ALA A 345 -4.30 10.47 12.93
C ALA A 345 -5.54 11.29 12.50
N PHE A 346 -5.84 11.38 11.19
CA PHE A 346 -7.02 12.03 10.62
C PHE A 346 -7.95 11.07 9.87
N SER A 347 -7.81 9.75 10.10
CA SER A 347 -8.63 8.73 9.44
C SER A 347 -10.13 9.01 9.63
N SER A 348 -10.90 8.83 8.57
CA SER A 348 -12.35 9.01 8.52
C SER A 348 -12.81 10.44 8.88
N CYS A 349 -11.99 11.48 8.71
CA CYS A 349 -12.46 12.87 8.74
C CYS A 349 -13.26 13.18 7.46
N LYS A 350 -14.52 12.73 7.40
CA LYS A 350 -15.29 12.65 6.14
C LYS A 350 -15.48 13.99 5.44
N ALA A 351 -15.62 15.10 6.17
CA ALA A 351 -15.76 16.45 5.62
C ALA A 351 -14.42 17.16 5.30
N LEU A 352 -13.27 16.50 5.46
CA LEU A 352 -11.95 17.13 5.31
C LEU A 352 -11.63 17.44 3.86
N THR A 353 -11.84 18.69 3.45
CA THR A 353 -11.65 19.15 2.06
C THR A 353 -10.24 19.61 1.75
N SER A 354 -9.50 20.10 2.75
CA SER A 354 -8.19 20.75 2.60
C SER A 354 -7.25 20.41 3.74
N VAL A 355 -6.00 20.06 3.40
CA VAL A 355 -4.93 19.73 4.35
C VAL A 355 -3.66 20.47 3.93
N THR A 356 -3.14 21.31 4.82
CA THR A 356 -1.79 21.88 4.70
C THR A 356 -0.84 21.04 5.55
N LEU A 357 0.12 20.36 4.93
CA LEU A 357 1.13 19.54 5.61
C LEU A 357 2.36 20.36 6.02
N SER A 358 3.05 19.91 7.07
CA SER A 358 4.30 20.48 7.56
C SER A 358 5.46 20.21 6.59
N ASN A 359 6.29 21.22 6.34
CA ASN A 359 7.52 21.16 5.54
C ASN A 359 8.66 20.40 6.25
N ASN A 360 8.44 19.95 7.49
CA ASN A 360 9.36 19.09 8.26
C ASN A 360 8.83 17.66 8.42
N LEU A 361 7.71 17.30 7.79
CA LEU A 361 7.14 15.95 7.84
C LEU A 361 7.92 14.99 6.95
N THR A 362 8.51 13.94 7.53
CA THR A 362 9.35 12.98 6.77
C THR A 362 8.57 11.81 6.16
N ILE A 363 7.44 11.43 6.76
CA ILE A 363 6.62 10.28 6.36
C ILE A 363 5.15 10.64 6.60
N ILE A 364 4.28 10.34 5.63
CA ILE A 364 2.83 10.28 5.88
C ILE A 364 2.52 8.86 6.31
N SER A 365 2.14 8.67 7.57
CA SER A 365 1.99 7.34 8.18
C SER A 365 0.82 6.52 7.61
N ASP A 366 0.81 5.23 7.95
CA ASP A 366 -0.25 4.31 7.56
C ASP A 366 -1.64 4.85 7.97
N ASN A 367 -2.63 4.76 7.08
CA ASN A 367 -4.01 5.21 7.28
C ASN A 367 -4.20 6.70 7.64
N THR A 368 -3.18 7.58 7.59
CA THR A 368 -3.27 8.94 8.18
C THR A 368 -4.45 9.77 7.67
N PHE A 369 -4.84 9.66 6.40
CA PHE A 369 -6.01 10.29 5.78
C PHE A 369 -6.97 9.27 5.13
N ALA A 370 -6.96 8.00 5.55
CA ALA A 370 -7.93 7.01 5.06
C ALA A 370 -9.37 7.49 5.28
N ASP A 371 -10.30 7.15 4.38
CA ASP A 371 -11.71 7.56 4.38
C ASP A 371 -11.97 9.09 4.49
N CYS A 372 -10.99 9.95 4.19
CA CYS A 372 -11.19 11.40 4.02
C CYS A 372 -11.88 11.69 2.68
N SER A 373 -13.11 11.20 2.55
CA SER A 373 -13.83 11.13 1.27
C SER A 373 -14.11 12.47 0.59
N ALA A 374 -14.09 13.60 1.31
CA ALA A 374 -14.21 14.95 0.74
C ALA A 374 -12.87 15.60 0.32
N LEU A 375 -11.72 14.96 0.54
CA LEU A 375 -10.40 15.53 0.24
C LEU A 375 -10.20 15.67 -1.27
N ALA A 376 -10.25 16.90 -1.80
CA ALA A 376 -10.29 17.15 -3.24
C ALA A 376 -8.91 17.10 -3.93
N SER A 377 -7.86 17.46 -3.19
CA SER A 377 -6.47 17.55 -3.66
C SER A 377 -5.49 17.48 -2.49
N ILE A 378 -4.29 16.92 -2.69
CA ILE A 378 -3.20 16.98 -1.71
C ILE A 378 -1.87 17.35 -2.38
N THR A 379 -1.06 18.15 -1.69
CA THR A 379 0.35 18.41 -2.04
C THR A 379 1.22 17.73 -0.98
N ILE A 380 2.20 16.95 -1.43
CA ILE A 380 3.13 16.19 -0.60
C ILE A 380 4.44 16.99 -0.50
N PRO A 381 4.84 17.51 0.68
CA PRO A 381 6.02 18.35 0.81
C PRO A 381 7.33 17.66 0.45
N ASP A 382 8.33 18.46 0.05
CA ASP A 382 9.67 18.01 -0.37
C ASP A 382 10.44 17.22 0.71
N SER A 383 10.02 17.33 1.98
CA SER A 383 10.53 16.57 3.11
C SER A 383 10.05 15.11 3.17
N VAL A 384 8.95 14.76 2.48
CA VAL A 384 8.30 13.45 2.58
C VAL A 384 8.98 12.43 1.67
N ILE A 385 9.66 11.46 2.28
CA ILE A 385 10.35 10.37 1.56
C ILE A 385 9.49 9.12 1.36
N ALA A 386 8.37 8.98 2.08
CA ALA A 386 7.47 7.83 1.99
C ALA A 386 6.01 8.14 2.36
N ILE A 387 5.09 7.45 1.69
CA ILE A 387 3.66 7.40 2.01
C ILE A 387 3.31 5.97 2.51
N GLY A 388 2.66 5.86 3.65
CA GLY A 388 2.35 4.59 4.34
C GLY A 388 1.21 3.78 3.71
N GLU A 389 0.95 2.60 4.29
CA GLU A 389 -0.12 1.71 3.83
C GLU A 389 -1.51 2.35 4.07
N TYR A 390 -2.40 2.25 3.08
CA TYR A 390 -3.76 2.84 3.13
C TYR A 390 -3.82 4.37 3.37
N ALA A 391 -2.71 5.11 3.26
CA ALA A 391 -2.61 6.49 3.75
C ALA A 391 -3.68 7.48 3.24
N PHE A 392 -4.17 7.29 2.01
CA PHE A 392 -5.26 8.05 1.37
C PHE A 392 -6.36 7.11 0.81
N GLN A 393 -6.51 5.89 1.35
CA GLN A 393 -7.55 4.95 0.91
C GLN A 393 -8.94 5.62 0.98
N SER A 394 -9.79 5.40 -0.02
CA SER A 394 -11.16 5.91 -0.07
C SER A 394 -11.29 7.44 0.03
N CYS A 395 -10.24 8.21 -0.32
CA CYS A 395 -10.37 9.63 -0.62
C CYS A 395 -11.11 9.81 -1.97
N THR A 396 -12.41 9.49 -2.00
CA THR A 396 -13.19 9.33 -3.23
C THR A 396 -13.34 10.64 -4.03
N ALA A 397 -13.27 11.81 -3.38
CA ALA A 397 -13.22 13.12 -4.06
C ALA A 397 -11.83 13.54 -4.57
N LEU A 398 -10.76 12.77 -4.30
CA LEU A 398 -9.38 13.16 -4.61
C LEU A 398 -9.16 13.17 -6.13
N THR A 399 -9.04 14.36 -6.71
CA THR A 399 -8.88 14.53 -8.17
C THR A 399 -7.43 14.66 -8.62
N GLN A 400 -6.55 15.14 -7.73
CA GLN A 400 -5.15 15.44 -8.01
C GLN A 400 -4.28 15.17 -6.77
N VAL A 401 -3.10 14.57 -7.01
CA VAL A 401 -2.00 14.46 -6.05
C VAL A 401 -0.79 15.15 -6.66
N SER A 402 -0.14 16.04 -5.92
CA SER A 402 1.19 16.57 -6.27
C SER A 402 2.20 15.91 -5.37
N PHE A 403 3.01 14.98 -5.90
CA PHE A 403 4.09 14.35 -5.15
C PHE A 403 5.34 15.24 -5.08
N SER A 404 6.23 14.91 -4.16
CA SER A 404 7.61 15.41 -4.10
C SER A 404 8.53 14.57 -4.99
N ASP A 405 9.54 15.21 -5.60
CA ASP A 405 10.65 14.54 -6.31
C ASP A 405 11.55 13.69 -5.38
N THR A 406 11.42 13.82 -4.05
CA THR A 406 12.16 13.04 -3.03
C THR A 406 11.46 11.74 -2.61
N LEU A 407 10.24 11.49 -3.11
CA LEU A 407 9.39 10.38 -2.67
C LEU A 407 9.86 9.03 -3.23
N TYR A 408 10.51 8.23 -2.39
CA TYR A 408 11.07 6.93 -2.79
C TYR A 408 10.06 5.77 -2.76
N GLY A 409 8.93 5.91 -2.05
CA GLY A 409 7.97 4.82 -1.87
C GLY A 409 6.53 5.23 -1.57
N ILE A 410 5.59 4.52 -2.20
CA ILE A 410 4.15 4.61 -1.98
C ILE A 410 3.69 3.26 -1.41
N GLY A 411 3.03 3.27 -0.26
CA GLY A 411 2.62 2.06 0.47
C GLY A 411 1.55 1.23 -0.23
N ASN A 412 1.38 0.00 0.26
CA ASN A 412 0.32 -0.91 -0.18
C ASN A 412 -1.05 -0.23 0.02
N PHE A 413 -1.95 -0.35 -0.97
CA PHE A 413 -3.28 0.28 -0.96
C PHE A 413 -3.32 1.81 -0.77
N ALA A 414 -2.19 2.54 -0.86
CA ALA A 414 -2.10 3.93 -0.39
C ALA A 414 -3.15 4.88 -0.99
N PHE A 415 -3.55 4.68 -2.26
CA PHE A 415 -4.59 5.44 -2.95
C PHE A 415 -5.75 4.55 -3.44
N LYS A 416 -5.93 3.35 -2.88
CA LYS A 416 -7.05 2.46 -3.26
C LYS A 416 -8.39 3.20 -3.12
N ASN A 417 -9.28 3.05 -4.11
CA ASN A 417 -10.59 3.68 -4.16
C ASN A 417 -10.55 5.23 -4.16
N CYS A 418 -9.46 5.85 -4.65
CA CYS A 418 -9.46 7.27 -5.05
C CYS A 418 -10.21 7.45 -6.38
N SER A 419 -11.51 7.16 -6.38
CA SER A 419 -12.32 6.97 -7.59
C SER A 419 -12.52 8.22 -8.44
N SER A 420 -12.21 9.43 -7.95
CA SER A 420 -12.18 10.68 -8.74
C SER A 420 -10.80 11.06 -9.31
N LEU A 421 -9.74 10.29 -9.01
CA LEU A 421 -8.37 10.60 -9.43
C LEU A 421 -8.24 10.46 -10.94
N LYS A 422 -7.90 11.53 -11.67
CA LYS A 422 -7.99 11.56 -13.14
C LYS A 422 -6.70 11.26 -13.87
N THR A 423 -5.59 11.73 -13.32
CA THR A 423 -4.27 11.75 -13.94
C THR A 423 -3.23 11.66 -12.83
N LEU A 424 -2.16 10.89 -13.06
CA LEU A 424 -1.09 10.71 -12.09
C LEU A 424 0.27 10.91 -12.75
N ILE A 425 1.19 11.58 -12.06
CA ILE A 425 2.59 11.67 -12.43
C ILE A 425 3.37 11.11 -11.24
N LEU A 426 3.98 9.94 -11.39
CA LEU A 426 4.79 9.35 -10.33
C LEU A 426 6.21 9.95 -10.38
N PRO A 427 6.81 10.31 -9.23
CA PRO A 427 8.13 10.91 -9.19
C PRO A 427 9.23 9.89 -9.53
N GLU A 428 10.33 10.40 -10.08
CA GLU A 428 11.53 9.61 -10.39
C GLU A 428 12.19 9.06 -9.12
N GLY A 429 12.78 7.86 -9.24
CA GLY A 429 13.37 7.13 -8.12
C GLY A 429 12.48 6.02 -7.55
N ILE A 430 11.15 6.06 -7.78
CA ILE A 430 10.26 4.93 -7.46
C ILE A 430 10.63 3.72 -8.32
N LYS A 431 10.92 2.59 -7.66
CA LYS A 431 11.29 1.30 -8.31
C LYS A 431 10.13 0.31 -8.40
N THR A 432 9.14 0.43 -7.51
CA THR A 432 8.01 -0.49 -7.45
C THR A 432 6.72 0.30 -7.25
N ILE A 433 5.68 -0.05 -8.00
CA ILE A 433 4.30 0.34 -7.66
C ILE A 433 3.72 -0.79 -6.85
N ASN A 434 3.51 -0.52 -5.56
CA ASN A 434 3.16 -1.51 -4.54
C ASN A 434 1.78 -2.15 -4.73
N TYR A 435 1.60 -3.29 -4.05
CA TYR A 435 0.36 -4.07 -3.99
C TYR A 435 -0.88 -3.17 -3.84
N ALA A 436 -1.77 -3.24 -4.85
CA ALA A 436 -3.04 -2.53 -4.92
C ALA A 436 -2.98 -1.01 -4.69
N ALA A 437 -1.82 -0.35 -4.90
CA ALA A 437 -1.60 1.05 -4.56
C ALA A 437 -2.63 2.02 -5.19
N PHE A 438 -3.11 1.72 -6.40
CA PHE A 438 -4.13 2.49 -7.13
C PHE A 438 -5.34 1.63 -7.56
N GLU A 439 -5.62 0.52 -6.85
CA GLU A 439 -6.80 -0.31 -7.11
C GLU A 439 -8.11 0.53 -7.00
N ASP A 440 -9.11 0.25 -7.83
CA ASP A 440 -10.40 0.96 -7.86
C ASP A 440 -10.31 2.48 -8.13
N CYS A 441 -9.21 2.98 -8.72
CA CYS A 441 -9.11 4.36 -9.22
C CYS A 441 -9.87 4.52 -10.55
N THR A 442 -11.20 4.36 -10.51
CA THR A 442 -12.06 4.18 -11.70
C THR A 442 -12.12 5.37 -12.67
N SER A 443 -11.75 6.60 -12.24
CA SER A 443 -11.60 7.77 -13.11
C SER A 443 -10.19 7.98 -13.69
N LEU A 444 -9.21 7.14 -13.34
CA LEU A 444 -7.82 7.34 -13.74
C LEU A 444 -7.65 7.07 -15.24
N THR A 445 -7.34 8.11 -16.02
CA THR A 445 -7.30 8.06 -17.49
C THR A 445 -5.92 7.80 -18.07
N SER A 446 -4.88 8.24 -17.36
CA SER A 446 -3.46 8.15 -17.74
C SER A 446 -2.56 8.24 -16.51
N VAL A 447 -1.42 7.54 -16.58
CA VAL A 447 -0.37 7.55 -15.56
C VAL A 447 0.97 7.78 -16.26
N THR A 448 1.73 8.77 -15.80
CA THR A 448 3.15 8.91 -16.15
C THR A 448 3.95 8.07 -15.17
N LEU A 449 4.58 7.01 -15.69
CA LEU A 449 5.47 6.12 -14.95
C LEU A 449 6.91 6.66 -14.97
N PRO A 450 7.69 6.49 -13.88
CA PRO A 450 9.05 7.00 -13.81
C PRO A 450 10.03 6.05 -14.51
N MET A 451 11.09 6.60 -15.11
CA MET A 451 12.11 5.83 -15.83
C MET A 451 12.98 4.96 -14.91
N SER A 452 12.85 5.10 -13.59
CA SER A 452 13.43 4.20 -12.59
C SER A 452 12.62 2.93 -12.28
N LEU A 453 11.40 2.78 -12.83
CA LEU A 453 10.46 1.72 -12.44
C LEU A 453 10.94 0.32 -12.86
N GLN A 454 10.87 -0.65 -11.95
CA GLN A 454 11.34 -2.04 -12.15
C GLN A 454 10.21 -3.07 -12.02
N ARG A 455 9.22 -2.84 -11.15
CA ARG A 455 8.08 -3.75 -10.92
C ARG A 455 6.75 -3.01 -10.81
N ILE A 456 5.73 -3.53 -11.48
CA ILE A 456 4.32 -3.20 -11.24
C ILE A 456 3.75 -4.39 -10.48
N ASP A 457 3.46 -4.21 -9.19
CA ASP A 457 3.13 -5.33 -8.30
C ASP A 457 1.63 -5.73 -8.37
N MET A 458 1.26 -6.77 -7.63
CA MET A 458 -0.10 -7.34 -7.64
C MET A 458 -1.19 -6.24 -7.52
N GLN A 459 -2.24 -6.33 -8.34
CA GLN A 459 -3.39 -5.42 -8.35
C GLN A 459 -3.08 -3.91 -8.49
N ALA A 460 -1.85 -3.49 -8.81
CA ALA A 460 -1.39 -2.10 -8.76
C ALA A 460 -2.37 -1.07 -9.36
N PHE A 461 -2.95 -1.37 -10.53
CA PHE A 461 -3.95 -0.58 -11.25
C PHE A 461 -5.26 -1.38 -11.51
N SER A 462 -5.50 -2.47 -10.78
CA SER A 462 -6.73 -3.27 -10.89
C SER A 462 -7.97 -2.37 -10.81
N LYS A 463 -8.89 -2.50 -11.76
CA LYS A 463 -10.13 -1.72 -11.90
C LYS A 463 -9.93 -0.22 -12.14
N CYS A 464 -8.80 0.20 -12.70
CA CYS A 464 -8.65 1.51 -13.34
C CYS A 464 -9.45 1.56 -14.67
N ALA A 465 -10.77 1.37 -14.61
CA ALA A 465 -11.68 1.19 -15.75
C ALA A 465 -11.84 2.43 -16.66
N SER A 466 -11.06 3.49 -16.44
CA SER A 466 -10.93 4.62 -17.37
C SER A 466 -9.53 4.78 -17.97
N LEU A 467 -8.56 3.93 -17.61
CA LEU A 467 -7.20 4.00 -18.08
C LEU A 467 -7.17 3.63 -19.57
N THR A 468 -6.71 4.56 -20.40
CA THR A 468 -6.80 4.41 -21.87
C THR A 468 -5.51 3.92 -22.51
N THR A 469 -4.38 4.34 -21.94
CA THR A 469 -3.00 4.03 -22.38
C THR A 469 -2.09 4.05 -21.17
N ILE A 470 -1.06 3.20 -21.15
CA ILE A 470 0.05 3.32 -20.18
C ILE A 470 1.38 2.96 -20.84
N ASN A 471 2.38 3.85 -20.68
CA ASN A 471 3.71 3.67 -21.22
C ASN A 471 4.58 2.97 -20.18
N ILE A 472 4.72 1.64 -20.28
CA ILE A 472 5.59 0.89 -19.37
C ILE A 472 7.07 1.12 -19.75
N PRO A 473 7.94 1.58 -18.81
CA PRO A 473 9.36 1.77 -19.08
C PRO A 473 10.08 0.46 -19.39
N GLU A 474 11.10 0.52 -20.26
CA GLU A 474 11.96 -0.62 -20.64
C GLU A 474 12.79 -1.21 -19.47
N THR A 475 12.76 -0.57 -18.30
CA THR A 475 13.36 -1.04 -17.05
C THR A 475 12.46 -1.99 -16.25
N VAL A 476 11.17 -2.13 -16.60
CA VAL A 476 10.22 -3.00 -15.90
C VAL A 476 10.42 -4.46 -16.31
N ASN A 477 10.77 -5.30 -15.35
CA ASN A 477 10.99 -6.74 -15.54
C ASN A 477 9.80 -7.60 -15.08
N ALA A 478 8.89 -7.06 -14.28
CA ALA A 478 7.75 -7.80 -13.75
C ALA A 478 6.45 -6.99 -13.66
N ILE A 479 5.36 -7.62 -14.10
CA ILE A 479 3.97 -7.16 -13.98
C ILE A 479 3.19 -8.27 -13.26
N GLY A 480 2.86 -8.04 -11.99
CA GLY A 480 2.29 -9.06 -11.10
C GLY A 480 0.80 -9.37 -11.32
N ASP A 481 0.30 -10.31 -10.53
CA ASP A 481 -1.08 -10.79 -10.59
C ASP A 481 -2.11 -9.66 -10.58
N PHE A 482 -3.09 -9.72 -11.48
CA PHE A 482 -4.17 -8.74 -11.62
C PHE A 482 -3.73 -7.27 -11.81
N ALA A 483 -2.46 -6.98 -12.13
CA ALA A 483 -1.91 -5.60 -12.13
C ALA A 483 -2.75 -4.57 -12.90
N PHE A 484 -3.36 -4.97 -14.02
CA PHE A 484 -4.26 -4.18 -14.86
C PHE A 484 -5.63 -4.87 -15.08
N TYR A 485 -6.00 -5.82 -14.22
CA TYR A 485 -7.27 -6.53 -14.32
C TYR A 485 -8.47 -5.56 -14.33
N GLU A 486 -9.47 -5.80 -15.19
CA GLU A 486 -10.63 -4.92 -15.40
C GLU A 486 -10.27 -3.46 -15.79
N CYS A 487 -9.10 -3.22 -16.41
CA CYS A 487 -8.80 -1.98 -17.12
C CYS A 487 -9.53 -1.94 -18.49
N THR A 488 -10.86 -1.98 -18.46
CA THR A 488 -11.73 -2.21 -19.62
C THR A 488 -11.60 -1.20 -20.77
N LYS A 489 -11.00 -0.03 -20.54
CA LYS A 489 -10.72 1.00 -21.57
C LYS A 489 -9.27 1.05 -22.06
N LEU A 490 -8.39 0.16 -21.60
CA LEU A 490 -7.01 0.11 -22.05
C LEU A 490 -6.97 -0.31 -23.52
N THR A 491 -6.50 0.57 -24.41
CA THR A 491 -6.56 0.38 -25.87
C THR A 491 -5.21 0.04 -26.50
N ASP A 492 -4.14 0.64 -25.97
CA ASP A 492 -2.76 0.41 -26.38
C ASP A 492 -1.86 0.26 -25.15
N ILE A 493 -0.98 -0.73 -25.20
CA ILE A 493 0.06 -0.97 -24.22
C ILE A 493 1.27 -1.63 -24.90
N ARG A 494 2.44 -1.02 -24.74
CA ARG A 494 3.73 -1.63 -25.06
C ARG A 494 4.25 -2.36 -23.83
N LEU A 495 4.44 -3.67 -23.93
CA LEU A 495 5.24 -4.44 -22.98
C LEU A 495 6.72 -4.25 -23.31
N PRO A 496 7.61 -4.11 -22.30
CA PRO A 496 9.02 -3.83 -22.53
C PRO A 496 9.80 -5.09 -22.99
N ASP A 497 10.86 -4.88 -23.77
CA ASP A 497 11.60 -5.97 -24.42
C ASP A 497 12.44 -6.83 -23.43
N GLY A 498 12.50 -6.43 -22.16
CA GLY A 498 13.15 -7.14 -21.05
C GLY A 498 12.19 -7.71 -19.98
N LEU A 499 10.89 -7.79 -20.27
CA LEU A 499 9.88 -8.30 -19.34
C LEU A 499 10.04 -9.82 -19.09
N THR A 500 10.23 -10.24 -17.84
CA THR A 500 10.38 -11.66 -17.46
C THR A 500 9.12 -12.28 -16.83
N GLU A 501 8.24 -11.46 -16.24
CA GLU A 501 7.06 -11.92 -15.47
C GLU A 501 5.79 -11.18 -15.91
N ILE A 502 4.79 -11.96 -16.35
CA ILE A 502 3.38 -11.56 -16.55
C ILE A 502 2.51 -12.46 -15.66
N GLY A 503 1.97 -11.90 -14.59
CA GLY A 503 1.24 -12.63 -13.55
C GLY A 503 -0.18 -13.07 -13.91
N TYR A 504 -0.79 -13.79 -12.97
CA TYR A 504 -2.13 -14.36 -13.06
C TYR A 504 -3.18 -13.27 -13.29
N TYR A 505 -3.99 -13.37 -14.35
CA TYR A 505 -4.98 -12.33 -14.72
C TYR A 505 -4.39 -10.91 -14.91
N ALA A 506 -3.08 -10.74 -15.14
CA ALA A 506 -2.42 -9.41 -15.16
C ALA A 506 -3.11 -8.36 -16.07
N PHE A 507 -3.70 -8.79 -17.18
CA PHE A 507 -4.48 -7.99 -18.14
C PHE A 507 -5.88 -8.58 -18.40
N GLY A 508 -6.39 -9.44 -17.50
CA GLY A 508 -7.71 -10.04 -17.66
C GLY A 508 -8.82 -8.98 -17.74
N SER A 509 -9.80 -9.17 -18.62
CA SER A 509 -10.90 -8.23 -18.88
C SER A 509 -10.44 -6.82 -19.31
N CYS A 510 -9.31 -6.71 -20.04
CA CYS A 510 -8.92 -5.48 -20.75
C CYS A 510 -9.72 -5.33 -22.04
N ASP A 511 -11.05 -5.18 -21.93
CA ASP A 511 -12.01 -5.32 -23.03
C ASP A 511 -11.69 -4.51 -24.30
N SER A 512 -11.09 -3.32 -24.17
CA SER A 512 -10.76 -2.43 -25.29
C SER A 512 -9.41 -2.70 -25.96
N LEU A 513 -8.61 -3.64 -25.47
CA LEU A 513 -7.29 -3.96 -26.01
C LEU A 513 -7.46 -4.67 -27.36
N THR A 514 -6.95 -4.09 -28.44
CA THR A 514 -7.21 -4.59 -29.82
C THR A 514 -6.11 -5.48 -30.39
N GLN A 515 -4.89 -5.33 -29.90
CA GLN A 515 -3.70 -6.09 -30.28
C GLN A 515 -2.73 -6.18 -29.10
N ILE A 516 -1.89 -7.22 -29.05
CA ILE A 516 -0.78 -7.30 -28.08
C ILE A 516 0.46 -7.97 -28.67
N THR A 517 1.63 -7.57 -28.19
CA THR A 517 2.91 -8.28 -28.42
C THR A 517 3.44 -8.80 -27.09
N ILE A 518 3.66 -10.11 -26.97
CA ILE A 518 4.31 -10.73 -25.81
C ILE A 518 5.82 -10.78 -26.07
N PRO A 519 6.67 -10.16 -25.22
CA PRO A 519 8.12 -10.18 -25.37
C PRO A 519 8.71 -11.59 -25.32
N GLY A 520 9.82 -11.80 -26.03
CA GLY A 520 10.53 -13.09 -26.07
C GLY A 520 11.29 -13.42 -24.79
N SER A 521 11.39 -12.46 -23.87
CA SER A 521 12.04 -12.56 -22.56
C SER A 521 11.16 -13.14 -21.45
N VAL A 522 9.86 -13.36 -21.70
CA VAL A 522 8.91 -13.76 -20.65
C VAL A 522 9.15 -15.22 -20.24
N GLU A 523 9.67 -15.42 -19.04
CA GLU A 523 9.89 -16.74 -18.42
C GLU A 523 8.65 -17.21 -17.65
N ILE A 524 7.97 -16.28 -16.97
CA ILE A 524 6.73 -16.51 -16.23
C ILE A 524 5.58 -15.88 -17.00
N PHE A 525 4.82 -16.70 -17.73
CA PHE A 525 3.59 -16.30 -18.42
C PHE A 525 2.41 -17.04 -17.76
N ASP A 526 1.86 -16.42 -16.72
CA ASP A 526 0.98 -17.12 -15.79
C ASP A 526 -0.48 -17.25 -16.28
N ASN A 527 -1.27 -18.06 -15.58
CA ASN A 527 -2.58 -18.49 -16.06
C ASN A 527 -3.53 -17.29 -16.29
N ASN A 528 -4.35 -17.34 -17.35
CA ASN A 528 -5.40 -16.37 -17.65
C ASN A 528 -4.92 -14.91 -17.86
N ALA A 529 -3.62 -14.69 -18.12
CA ALA A 529 -3.01 -13.36 -18.17
C ALA A 529 -3.74 -12.30 -19.02
N PHE A 530 -4.33 -12.66 -20.18
CA PHE A 530 -5.14 -11.79 -21.05
C PHE A 530 -6.56 -12.35 -21.26
N THR A 531 -7.07 -13.17 -20.34
CA THR A 531 -8.40 -13.80 -20.49
C THR A 531 -9.51 -12.76 -20.63
N GLY A 532 -10.51 -13.05 -21.46
CA GLY A 532 -11.68 -12.20 -21.64
C GLY A 532 -11.42 -10.83 -22.28
N CYS A 533 -10.27 -10.58 -22.93
CA CYS A 533 -10.04 -9.34 -23.68
C CYS A 533 -10.95 -9.27 -24.91
N ALA A 534 -12.18 -8.77 -24.72
CA ALA A 534 -13.29 -8.99 -25.65
C ALA A 534 -13.06 -8.48 -27.07
N ASN A 535 -12.33 -7.38 -27.26
CA ASN A 535 -12.00 -6.81 -28.59
C ASN A 535 -10.58 -7.15 -29.08
N LEU A 536 -9.86 -8.08 -28.44
CA LEU A 536 -8.51 -8.48 -28.86
C LEU A 536 -8.57 -9.23 -30.18
N THR A 537 -8.13 -8.59 -31.27
CA THR A 537 -8.19 -9.14 -32.63
C THR A 537 -6.92 -9.85 -33.08
N GLN A 538 -5.77 -9.47 -32.51
CA GLN A 538 -4.45 -9.95 -32.90
C GLN A 538 -3.56 -10.23 -31.67
N VAL A 539 -2.90 -11.38 -31.64
CA VAL A 539 -1.83 -11.69 -30.70
C VAL A 539 -0.55 -12.02 -31.46
N ARG A 540 0.57 -11.43 -31.04
CA ARG A 540 1.91 -11.75 -31.55
C ARG A 540 2.81 -12.14 -30.40
N PHE A 541 3.55 -13.23 -30.54
CA PHE A 541 4.62 -13.60 -29.63
C PHE A 541 5.97 -13.31 -30.32
N ALA A 542 6.94 -12.79 -29.57
CA ALA A 542 8.26 -12.46 -30.11
C ALA A 542 9.25 -13.63 -29.98
N GLU A 543 10.21 -13.69 -30.90
CA GLU A 543 11.33 -14.65 -30.90
C GLU A 543 12.03 -14.70 -29.53
N GLY A 544 12.15 -15.90 -28.99
CA GLY A 544 12.65 -16.17 -27.63
C GLY A 544 11.61 -16.83 -26.73
N LEU A 545 10.31 -16.52 -26.91
CA LEU A 545 9.25 -17.11 -26.11
C LEU A 545 9.14 -18.61 -26.39
N THR A 546 9.19 -19.43 -25.35
CA THR A 546 9.15 -20.91 -25.44
C THR A 546 7.80 -21.53 -25.10
N ARG A 547 6.96 -20.83 -24.32
CA ARG A 547 5.70 -21.36 -23.80
C ARG A 547 4.60 -20.30 -23.78
N ILE A 548 3.37 -20.71 -24.10
CA ILE A 548 2.16 -19.88 -23.98
C ILE A 548 1.33 -20.39 -22.79
N GLY A 549 1.02 -19.49 -21.86
CA GLY A 549 0.41 -19.82 -20.56
C GLY A 549 -1.04 -20.32 -20.63
N LYS A 550 -1.43 -21.12 -19.62
CA LYS A 550 -2.75 -21.73 -19.52
C LYS A 550 -3.87 -20.70 -19.54
N GLN A 551 -4.84 -20.89 -20.44
CA GLN A 551 -5.97 -19.96 -20.63
C GLN A 551 -5.53 -18.50 -20.92
N ALA A 552 -4.28 -18.26 -21.35
CA ALA A 552 -3.73 -16.90 -21.46
C ALA A 552 -4.60 -15.97 -22.32
N PHE A 553 -5.23 -16.48 -23.38
CA PHE A 553 -6.17 -15.77 -24.26
C PHE A 553 -7.53 -16.48 -24.33
N SER A 554 -7.94 -17.17 -23.26
CA SER A 554 -9.30 -17.70 -23.16
C SER A 554 -10.32 -16.57 -23.31
N ASP A 555 -11.46 -16.85 -23.92
CA ASP A 555 -12.61 -15.94 -24.05
C ASP A 555 -12.31 -14.62 -24.81
N CYS A 556 -11.18 -14.56 -25.54
CA CYS A 556 -10.84 -13.49 -26.46
C CYS A 556 -11.67 -13.61 -27.76
N GLY A 557 -12.99 -13.40 -27.65
CA GLY A 557 -13.96 -13.73 -28.69
C GLY A 557 -13.74 -13.03 -30.04
N ALA A 558 -13.02 -11.90 -30.09
CA ALA A 558 -12.69 -11.19 -31.32
C ALA A 558 -11.39 -11.65 -32.02
N LEU A 559 -10.63 -12.57 -31.41
CA LEU A 559 -9.29 -12.98 -31.88
C LEU A 559 -9.36 -13.70 -33.23
N LYS A 560 -8.55 -13.25 -34.19
CA LYS A 560 -8.49 -13.76 -35.56
C LYS A 560 -7.07 -14.15 -35.98
N ASP A 561 -6.10 -13.32 -35.62
CA ASP A 561 -4.72 -13.46 -36.07
C ASP A 561 -3.81 -13.84 -34.89
N ILE A 562 -3.14 -15.00 -34.99
CA ILE A 562 -2.17 -15.45 -33.99
C ILE A 562 -0.81 -15.64 -34.69
N PHE A 563 0.18 -14.84 -34.30
CA PHE A 563 1.53 -14.88 -34.86
C PHE A 563 2.48 -15.57 -33.89
N PHE A 564 2.76 -16.85 -34.14
CA PHE A 564 3.76 -17.63 -33.41
C PHE A 564 5.17 -17.45 -34.01
N PRO A 565 6.23 -17.35 -33.18
CA PRO A 565 7.63 -17.46 -33.57
C PRO A 565 8.07 -18.94 -33.58
N ASP A 566 9.21 -19.22 -34.21
CA ASP A 566 9.79 -20.58 -34.29
C ASP A 566 10.41 -21.05 -32.96
N THR A 567 10.34 -20.26 -31.88
CA THR A 567 10.81 -20.63 -30.53
C THR A 567 9.75 -21.28 -29.64
N VAL A 568 8.45 -21.15 -29.93
CA VAL A 568 7.40 -21.70 -29.04
C VAL A 568 7.37 -23.22 -29.16
N THR A 569 7.65 -23.91 -28.05
CA THR A 569 7.65 -25.38 -27.93
C THR A 569 6.41 -25.93 -27.24
N GLU A 570 5.72 -25.12 -26.42
CA GLU A 570 4.60 -25.55 -25.58
C GLU A 570 3.43 -24.55 -25.61
N ILE A 571 2.20 -25.05 -25.73
CA ILE A 571 0.98 -24.25 -25.65
C ILE A 571 0.05 -24.88 -24.60
N ASP A 572 -0.12 -24.23 -23.45
CA ASP A 572 -0.87 -24.78 -22.32
C ASP A 572 -2.37 -24.98 -22.59
N ALA A 573 -3.02 -25.74 -21.69
CA ALA A 573 -4.44 -26.02 -21.73
C ALA A 573 -5.31 -24.75 -21.79
N GLY A 574 -6.30 -24.76 -22.67
CA GLY A 574 -7.26 -23.66 -22.87
C GLY A 574 -6.67 -22.35 -23.39
N ALA A 575 -5.40 -22.29 -23.82
CA ALA A 575 -4.71 -21.03 -24.13
C ALA A 575 -5.46 -20.09 -25.10
N PHE A 576 -6.23 -20.64 -26.04
CA PHE A 576 -7.08 -19.91 -26.99
C PHE A 576 -8.54 -20.43 -26.96
N ALA A 577 -9.01 -20.92 -25.82
CA ALA A 577 -10.39 -21.40 -25.68
C ALA A 577 -11.40 -20.25 -25.92
N ASN A 578 -12.57 -20.58 -26.49
CA ASN A 578 -13.65 -19.64 -26.80
C ASN A 578 -13.25 -18.42 -27.66
N CYS A 579 -12.16 -18.52 -28.43
CA CYS A 579 -11.76 -17.55 -29.46
C CYS A 579 -12.66 -17.67 -30.69
N SER A 580 -13.95 -17.34 -30.52
CA SER A 580 -15.02 -17.67 -31.46
C SER A 580 -14.94 -16.98 -32.83
N ALA A 581 -14.08 -15.95 -33.01
CA ALA A 581 -13.77 -15.34 -34.31
C ALA A 581 -12.57 -15.97 -35.05
N LEU A 582 -11.82 -16.89 -34.43
CA LEU A 582 -10.65 -17.52 -35.03
C LEU A 582 -11.08 -18.43 -36.19
N THR A 583 -10.53 -18.22 -37.39
CA THR A 583 -10.98 -18.94 -38.61
C THR A 583 -9.99 -19.97 -39.14
N GLU A 584 -8.69 -19.74 -38.93
CA GLU A 584 -7.61 -20.64 -39.27
C GLU A 584 -6.51 -20.54 -38.21
N VAL A 585 -5.82 -21.63 -37.91
CA VAL A 585 -4.61 -21.61 -37.09
C VAL A 585 -3.53 -22.52 -37.70
N VAL A 586 -2.29 -22.02 -37.69
CA VAL A 586 -1.09 -22.77 -38.08
C VAL A 586 -0.20 -22.87 -36.86
N ILE A 587 -0.09 -24.07 -36.29
CA ILE A 587 0.79 -24.37 -35.16
C ILE A 587 2.19 -24.64 -35.74
N PRO A 588 3.24 -23.90 -35.36
CA PRO A 588 4.57 -24.05 -35.95
C PRO A 588 5.22 -25.38 -35.54
N ASP A 589 6.10 -25.89 -36.41
CA ASP A 589 6.82 -27.15 -36.22
C ASP A 589 7.77 -27.17 -35.00
N SER A 590 7.98 -26.02 -34.35
CA SER A 590 8.66 -25.87 -33.06
C SER A 590 7.86 -26.47 -31.89
N VAL A 591 6.53 -26.50 -31.98
CA VAL A 591 5.64 -27.02 -30.92
C VAL A 591 5.80 -28.53 -30.79
N ARG A 592 5.90 -29.00 -29.55
CA ARG A 592 5.96 -30.41 -29.13
C ARG A 592 4.74 -30.81 -28.31
N THR A 593 4.26 -29.90 -27.45
CA THR A 593 3.11 -30.10 -26.56
C THR A 593 2.04 -29.04 -26.79
N ILE A 594 0.78 -29.49 -26.83
CA ILE A 594 -0.40 -28.63 -26.66
C ILE A 594 -1.23 -29.20 -25.51
N GLY A 595 -1.99 -28.34 -24.81
CA GLY A 595 -2.80 -28.75 -23.66
C GLY A 595 -4.26 -29.07 -24.00
N SER A 596 -5.00 -29.60 -23.02
CA SER A 596 -6.42 -29.87 -23.18
C SER A 596 -7.23 -28.61 -23.46
N ALA A 597 -8.28 -28.72 -24.29
CA ALA A 597 -9.14 -27.60 -24.71
C ALA A 597 -8.43 -26.36 -25.30
N THR A 598 -7.19 -26.45 -25.78
CA THR A 598 -6.39 -25.31 -26.27
C THR A 598 -7.13 -24.40 -27.27
N PHE A 599 -7.92 -24.99 -28.17
CA PHE A 599 -8.78 -24.29 -29.14
C PHE A 599 -10.26 -24.65 -28.96
N GLY A 600 -10.66 -25.14 -27.78
CA GLY A 600 -12.04 -25.54 -27.50
C GLY A 600 -13.00 -24.35 -27.68
N GLN A 601 -14.18 -24.60 -28.27
CA GLN A 601 -15.20 -23.59 -28.58
C GLN A 601 -14.77 -22.47 -29.54
N CYS A 602 -13.75 -22.68 -30.37
CA CYS A 602 -13.48 -21.81 -31.52
C CYS A 602 -14.51 -22.06 -32.64
N ASP A 603 -15.75 -21.62 -32.45
CA ASP A 603 -16.88 -21.95 -33.34
C ASP A 603 -16.65 -21.57 -34.81
N SER A 604 -15.87 -20.52 -35.12
CA SER A 604 -15.54 -20.12 -36.51
C SER A 604 -14.36 -20.86 -37.14
N LEU A 605 -13.67 -21.76 -36.42
CA LEU A 605 -12.41 -22.37 -36.85
C LEU A 605 -12.65 -23.43 -37.94
N LYS A 606 -12.25 -23.12 -39.17
CA LYS A 606 -12.49 -23.96 -40.36
C LYS A 606 -11.32 -24.85 -40.74
N LYS A 607 -10.10 -24.41 -40.43
CA LYS A 607 -8.84 -25.04 -40.84
C LYS A 607 -7.82 -24.99 -39.72
N VAL A 608 -7.12 -26.09 -39.52
CA VAL A 608 -6.05 -26.24 -38.54
C VAL A 608 -4.87 -26.91 -39.23
N THR A 609 -3.68 -26.35 -39.08
CA THR A 609 -2.42 -27.03 -39.42
C THR A 609 -1.68 -27.35 -38.12
N LEU A 610 -1.48 -28.64 -37.85
CA LEU A 610 -0.77 -29.12 -36.65
C LEU A 610 0.74 -29.19 -36.89
N SER A 611 1.54 -29.01 -35.83
CA SER A 611 2.99 -29.27 -35.86
C SER A 611 3.27 -30.72 -36.26
N LYS A 612 4.18 -30.95 -37.21
CA LYS A 612 4.60 -32.32 -37.61
C LYS A 612 5.45 -33.05 -36.57
N ASN A 613 5.67 -32.42 -35.41
CA ASN A 613 6.44 -32.92 -34.27
C ASN A 613 5.57 -32.97 -32.99
N LEU A 614 4.24 -32.92 -33.13
CA LEU A 614 3.29 -33.10 -32.02
C LEU A 614 3.11 -34.59 -31.72
N GLU A 615 3.34 -35.00 -30.47
CA GLU A 615 3.27 -36.42 -30.04
C GLU A 615 1.84 -36.84 -29.63
N THR A 616 1.05 -35.92 -29.09
CA THR A 616 -0.28 -36.22 -28.51
C THR A 616 -1.31 -35.17 -28.93
N LEU A 617 -2.52 -35.62 -29.28
CA LEU A 617 -3.71 -34.77 -29.31
C LEU A 617 -4.47 -34.91 -27.97
N PRO A 618 -4.40 -33.91 -27.07
CA PRO A 618 -4.93 -34.01 -25.72
C PRO A 618 -6.46 -33.84 -25.71
N SER A 619 -7.05 -34.08 -24.54
CA SER A 619 -8.50 -34.09 -24.40
C SER A 619 -9.13 -32.74 -24.74
N ASP A 620 -10.33 -32.79 -25.33
CA ASP A 620 -11.17 -31.62 -25.62
C ASP A 620 -10.51 -30.54 -26.54
N VAL A 621 -9.34 -30.79 -27.13
CA VAL A 621 -8.46 -29.76 -27.75
C VAL A 621 -9.13 -28.87 -28.80
N PHE A 622 -10.02 -29.44 -29.62
CA PHE A 622 -10.87 -28.77 -30.59
C PHE A 622 -12.37 -29.00 -30.30
N VAL A 623 -12.75 -29.27 -29.03
CA VAL A 623 -14.14 -29.52 -28.64
C VAL A 623 -15.04 -28.39 -29.14
N ARG A 624 -16.12 -28.74 -29.84
CA ARG A 624 -17.09 -27.79 -30.43
C ARG A 624 -16.47 -26.72 -31.34
N CYS A 625 -15.44 -27.05 -32.13
CA CYS A 625 -15.08 -26.23 -33.29
C CYS A 625 -16.10 -26.46 -34.42
N THR A 626 -17.29 -25.87 -34.31
CA THR A 626 -18.46 -26.26 -35.13
C THR A 626 -18.30 -25.98 -36.63
N ALA A 627 -17.40 -25.08 -37.03
CA ALA A 627 -17.07 -24.83 -38.44
C ALA A 627 -15.94 -25.70 -39.05
N LEU A 628 -15.28 -26.57 -38.27
CA LEU A 628 -14.13 -27.36 -38.74
C LEU A 628 -14.56 -28.43 -39.73
N THR A 629 -14.17 -28.32 -41.01
CA THR A 629 -14.65 -29.22 -42.08
C THR A 629 -13.73 -30.41 -42.35
N GLU A 630 -12.42 -30.22 -42.22
CA GLU A 630 -11.42 -31.29 -42.32
C GLU A 630 -10.31 -31.11 -41.27
N ILE A 631 -9.62 -32.20 -40.91
CA ILE A 631 -8.41 -32.17 -40.10
C ILE A 631 -7.36 -33.14 -40.64
N GLU A 632 -6.10 -32.71 -40.62
CA GLU A 632 -4.95 -33.57 -40.84
C GLU A 632 -4.19 -33.79 -39.52
N ILE A 633 -4.04 -35.06 -39.15
CA ILE A 633 -3.31 -35.51 -37.98
C ILE A 633 -1.97 -36.08 -38.47
N PRO A 634 -0.84 -35.45 -38.12
CA PRO A 634 0.47 -35.82 -38.64
C PRO A 634 0.96 -37.15 -38.05
N ALA A 635 1.87 -37.81 -38.76
CA ALA A 635 2.39 -39.13 -38.39
C ALA A 635 3.16 -39.19 -37.06
N SER A 636 3.46 -38.04 -36.46
CA SER A 636 4.06 -37.92 -35.12
C SER A 636 3.08 -38.18 -33.98
N VAL A 637 1.77 -38.02 -34.21
CA VAL A 637 0.75 -38.18 -33.16
C VAL A 637 0.51 -39.66 -32.91
N THR A 638 1.10 -40.19 -31.83
CA THR A 638 0.89 -41.56 -31.35
C THR A 638 -0.40 -41.69 -30.56
N ASP A 639 -0.85 -40.62 -29.89
CA ASP A 639 -1.91 -40.68 -28.89
C ASP A 639 -3.02 -39.67 -29.15
N ILE A 640 -4.26 -40.14 -29.28
CA ILE A 640 -5.45 -39.31 -29.47
C ILE A 640 -6.40 -39.53 -28.28
N HIS A 641 -6.48 -38.52 -27.41
CA HIS A 641 -7.21 -38.55 -26.14
C HIS A 641 -8.73 -38.35 -26.30
N TYR A 642 -9.46 -38.52 -25.19
CA TYR A 642 -10.92 -38.43 -25.14
C TYR A 642 -11.44 -37.06 -25.61
N LEU A 643 -12.57 -37.08 -26.31
CA LEU A 643 -13.34 -35.89 -26.74
C LEU A 643 -12.57 -34.81 -27.56
N ALA A 644 -11.38 -35.13 -28.08
CA ALA A 644 -10.47 -34.19 -28.75
C ALA A 644 -11.12 -33.30 -29.83
N PHE A 645 -12.13 -33.80 -30.56
CA PHE A 645 -12.90 -33.08 -31.59
C PHE A 645 -14.42 -33.08 -31.30
N THR A 646 -14.86 -33.40 -30.08
CA THR A 646 -16.29 -33.66 -29.83
C THR A 646 -17.18 -32.48 -30.19
N GLY A 647 -18.22 -32.72 -30.99
CA GLY A 647 -19.12 -31.68 -31.46
C GLY A 647 -18.56 -30.79 -32.56
N CYS A 648 -17.50 -31.19 -33.27
CA CYS A 648 -17.13 -30.61 -34.57
C CYS A 648 -18.16 -31.05 -35.63
N THR A 649 -19.36 -30.45 -35.58
CA THR A 649 -20.53 -30.88 -36.35
C THR A 649 -20.41 -30.67 -37.88
N ALA A 650 -19.39 -29.95 -38.34
CA ALA A 650 -19.03 -29.83 -39.76
C ALA A 650 -17.95 -30.84 -40.24
N LEU A 651 -17.33 -31.62 -39.33
CA LEU A 651 -16.12 -32.39 -39.62
C LEU A 651 -16.41 -33.64 -40.47
N LYS A 652 -16.14 -33.54 -41.77
CA LYS A 652 -16.43 -34.58 -42.77
C LYS A 652 -15.22 -35.40 -43.19
N VAL A 653 -14.02 -34.82 -43.17
CA VAL A 653 -12.79 -35.46 -43.67
C VAL A 653 -11.76 -35.52 -42.54
N LEU A 654 -11.27 -36.73 -42.27
CA LEU A 654 -10.21 -37.00 -41.32
C LEU A 654 -9.01 -37.62 -42.06
N ARG A 655 -7.86 -36.96 -42.04
CA ARG A 655 -6.60 -37.49 -42.59
C ARG A 655 -5.71 -37.95 -41.42
N LEU A 656 -5.36 -39.22 -41.41
CA LEU A 656 -4.49 -39.88 -40.44
C LEU A 656 -3.20 -40.28 -41.15
N CYS A 657 -2.15 -39.45 -41.01
CA CYS A 657 -0.88 -39.64 -41.73
C CYS A 657 0.03 -40.73 -41.11
N GLY A 658 -0.38 -41.30 -39.98
CA GLY A 658 0.28 -42.43 -39.32
C GLY A 658 -0.74 -43.40 -38.72
N VAL A 659 -0.25 -44.38 -37.96
CA VAL A 659 -1.08 -45.31 -37.18
C VAL A 659 -0.89 -44.98 -35.69
N PRO A 660 -1.90 -44.39 -35.01
CA PRO A 660 -1.81 -44.10 -33.58
C PRO A 660 -1.63 -45.36 -32.74
N GLU A 661 -0.79 -45.29 -31.69
CA GLU A 661 -0.66 -46.33 -30.66
C GLU A 661 -1.88 -46.35 -29.73
N THR A 662 -2.42 -45.17 -29.37
CA THR A 662 -3.71 -45.06 -28.69
C THR A 662 -4.70 -44.17 -29.45
N PHE A 663 -5.91 -44.70 -29.60
CA PHE A 663 -7.02 -44.03 -30.28
C PHE A 663 -8.27 -44.13 -29.41
N ASN A 664 -8.63 -43.05 -28.73
CA ASN A 664 -9.87 -42.99 -27.96
C ASN A 664 -11.06 -42.77 -28.91
N SER A 665 -11.96 -43.75 -29.01
CA SER A 665 -13.12 -43.68 -29.92
C SER A 665 -13.96 -42.41 -29.73
N SER A 666 -14.18 -41.99 -28.48
CA SER A 666 -14.95 -40.79 -28.13
C SER A 666 -14.30 -39.48 -28.57
N ALA A 667 -13.05 -39.48 -29.06
CA ALA A 667 -12.39 -38.30 -29.64
C ALA A 667 -13.24 -37.60 -30.71
N PHE A 668 -14.04 -38.36 -31.48
CA PHE A 668 -14.86 -37.88 -32.57
C PHE A 668 -16.38 -38.01 -32.31
N LEU A 669 -16.80 -37.98 -31.04
CA LEU A 669 -18.23 -37.95 -30.69
C LEU A 669 -18.92 -36.74 -31.34
N ASP A 670 -20.14 -36.92 -31.84
CA ASP A 670 -20.94 -35.92 -32.57
C ASP A 670 -20.26 -35.28 -33.82
N CYS A 671 -19.26 -35.95 -34.39
CA CYS A 671 -18.67 -35.61 -35.70
C CYS A 671 -19.33 -36.43 -36.82
N PRO A 672 -19.70 -35.84 -37.98
CA PRO A 672 -20.43 -36.57 -39.03
C PRO A 672 -19.58 -37.47 -39.94
N LEU A 673 -18.26 -37.23 -40.02
CA LEU A 673 -17.20 -38.03 -40.69
C LEU A 673 -17.65 -38.92 -41.86
N TRP A 674 -17.43 -38.42 -43.08
CA TRP A 674 -17.78 -39.11 -44.33
C TRP A 674 -16.60 -39.89 -44.92
N HIS A 675 -15.39 -39.32 -44.84
CA HIS A 675 -14.16 -39.91 -45.38
C HIS A 675 -13.06 -39.95 -44.31
N VAL A 676 -12.40 -41.09 -44.19
CA VAL A 676 -11.15 -41.25 -43.43
C VAL A 676 -10.05 -41.66 -44.40
N MET A 677 -9.04 -40.81 -44.56
CA MET A 677 -7.84 -41.10 -45.33
C MET A 677 -6.76 -41.58 -44.35
N PHE A 678 -6.30 -42.81 -44.50
CA PHE A 678 -5.45 -43.49 -43.53
C PHE A 678 -4.17 -44.00 -44.19
N ALA A 679 -3.02 -43.63 -43.62
CA ALA A 679 -1.72 -44.14 -44.07
C ALA A 679 -1.50 -45.62 -43.73
N GLY A 680 -2.22 -46.15 -42.74
CA GLY A 680 -2.19 -47.57 -42.39
C GLY A 680 -2.96 -48.47 -43.35
N SER A 681 -2.77 -49.77 -43.18
CA SER A 681 -3.50 -50.82 -43.91
C SER A 681 -4.87 -51.14 -43.28
N GLU A 682 -5.64 -52.00 -43.94
CA GLU A 682 -6.88 -52.54 -43.36
C GLU A 682 -6.63 -53.38 -42.09
N GLU A 683 -5.47 -54.05 -41.99
CA GLU A 683 -5.06 -54.75 -40.77
C GLU A 683 -4.78 -53.75 -39.63
N ASP A 684 -4.19 -52.59 -39.94
CA ASP A 684 -3.94 -51.53 -38.94
C ASP A 684 -5.25 -50.89 -38.47
N ARG A 685 -6.25 -50.74 -39.35
CA ARG A 685 -7.59 -50.28 -38.95
C ARG A 685 -8.24 -51.21 -37.92
N SER A 686 -8.00 -52.53 -37.99
CA SER A 686 -8.55 -53.46 -36.99
C SER A 686 -7.98 -53.32 -35.57
N LYS A 687 -6.89 -52.54 -35.41
CA LYS A 687 -6.24 -52.25 -34.12
C LYS A 687 -6.83 -51.00 -33.45
N LEU A 688 -7.55 -50.16 -34.20
CA LEU A 688 -8.18 -48.93 -33.72
C LEU A 688 -9.55 -49.22 -33.07
N ASN A 689 -9.85 -48.55 -31.96
CA ASN A 689 -11.14 -48.68 -31.29
C ASN A 689 -12.17 -47.66 -31.80
N PHE A 690 -13.34 -48.12 -32.21
CA PHE A 690 -14.46 -47.29 -32.68
C PHE A 690 -15.72 -47.41 -31.81
N GLU A 691 -15.65 -48.05 -30.65
CA GLU A 691 -16.80 -48.27 -29.76
C GLU A 691 -17.41 -46.94 -29.30
N GLY A 692 -18.70 -46.74 -29.57
CA GLY A 692 -19.44 -45.53 -29.20
C GLY A 692 -19.50 -44.42 -30.26
N VAL A 693 -18.72 -44.48 -31.35
CA VAL A 693 -18.78 -43.48 -32.44
C VAL A 693 -19.09 -44.15 -33.79
N PRO A 694 -20.39 -44.27 -34.17
CA PRO A 694 -20.80 -44.91 -35.42
C PRO A 694 -20.18 -44.28 -36.68
N ALA A 695 -19.99 -42.96 -36.71
CA ALA A 695 -19.46 -42.26 -37.88
C ALA A 695 -18.08 -42.79 -38.30
N LEU A 696 -17.15 -43.05 -37.38
CA LEU A 696 -15.84 -43.64 -37.69
C LEU A 696 -15.93 -45.08 -38.24
N ARG A 697 -16.93 -45.85 -37.80
CA ARG A 697 -17.18 -47.20 -38.30
C ARG A 697 -17.77 -47.18 -39.71
N ASP A 698 -18.73 -46.28 -39.92
CA ASP A 698 -19.61 -46.23 -41.10
C ASP A 698 -19.08 -45.32 -42.22
N ALA A 699 -18.04 -44.51 -41.97
CA ALA A 699 -17.34 -43.70 -42.96
C ALA A 699 -16.67 -44.52 -44.07
N THR A 700 -16.37 -43.86 -45.19
CA THR A 700 -15.54 -44.42 -46.27
C THR A 700 -14.07 -44.34 -45.89
N TRP A 701 -13.39 -45.48 -45.77
CA TRP A 701 -11.96 -45.54 -45.46
C TRP A 701 -11.12 -45.75 -46.72
N HIS A 702 -10.11 -44.90 -46.90
CA HIS A 702 -9.07 -45.01 -47.93
C HIS A 702 -7.76 -45.41 -47.23
N TYR A 703 -7.08 -46.44 -47.72
CA TYR A 703 -5.93 -47.08 -47.05
C TYR A 703 -4.61 -46.87 -47.79
N ASN A 704 -3.49 -46.89 -47.05
CA ASN A 704 -2.14 -46.64 -47.55
C ASN A 704 -1.97 -45.25 -48.23
N CYS A 705 -2.74 -44.26 -47.78
CA CYS A 705 -2.69 -42.88 -48.30
C CYS A 705 -1.35 -42.21 -47.92
N THR A 706 -0.68 -41.55 -48.85
CA THR A 706 0.62 -40.89 -48.65
C THR A 706 0.50 -39.41 -48.24
N GLY A 707 -0.68 -39.00 -47.77
CA GLY A 707 -0.98 -37.67 -47.22
C GLY A 707 -1.24 -36.61 -48.29
N ALA A 708 -0.43 -36.57 -49.35
CA ALA A 708 -0.53 -35.61 -50.44
C ALA A 708 -1.69 -35.85 -51.44
N GLU A 709 -2.56 -36.84 -51.22
CA GLU A 709 -3.67 -37.13 -52.13
C GLU A 709 -4.85 -36.15 -51.94
N ILE A 710 -5.25 -35.55 -53.06
CA ILE A 710 -6.34 -34.57 -53.12
C ILE A 710 -7.67 -35.32 -53.34
N LEU A 711 -8.59 -35.17 -52.38
CA LEU A 711 -10.02 -35.30 -52.65
C LEU A 711 -10.46 -34.04 -53.42
N ASP A 712 -11.10 -34.21 -54.58
CA ASP A 712 -11.70 -33.09 -55.28
C ASP A 712 -12.99 -32.65 -54.55
N PRO A 713 -13.03 -31.42 -53.97
CA PRO A 713 -14.15 -30.98 -53.16
C PRO A 713 -15.45 -30.73 -53.95
N GLU A 714 -15.41 -30.69 -55.29
CA GLU A 714 -16.61 -30.58 -56.13
C GLU A 714 -17.13 -31.93 -56.65
N ASN A 715 -16.31 -33.00 -56.64
CA ASN A 715 -16.63 -34.27 -57.31
C ASN A 715 -16.69 -35.52 -56.41
N GLU A 716 -16.43 -35.41 -55.10
CA GLU A 716 -16.48 -36.52 -54.10
C GLU A 716 -15.63 -37.77 -54.47
N THR A 717 -14.68 -37.63 -55.39
CA THR A 717 -13.85 -38.71 -55.93
C THR A 717 -12.44 -38.68 -55.32
N CYS A 718 -11.90 -39.87 -55.05
CA CYS A 718 -10.58 -40.06 -54.47
C CYS A 718 -9.62 -40.60 -55.52
N SER A 719 -8.53 -39.86 -55.76
CA SER A 719 -7.56 -40.11 -56.84
C SER A 719 -6.83 -41.46 -56.78
N ILE A 720 -7.06 -42.26 -55.74
CA ILE A 720 -6.51 -43.62 -55.56
C ILE A 720 -7.50 -44.70 -56.06
N CYS A 721 -8.80 -44.55 -55.79
CA CYS A 721 -9.79 -45.62 -56.02
C CYS A 721 -10.71 -45.39 -57.24
N GLY A 722 -10.78 -44.15 -57.75
CA GLY A 722 -11.71 -43.75 -58.81
C GLY A 722 -12.94 -43.06 -58.21
#